data_AF-A0A517RCK5-F1
#
_entry.id   AF-A0A517RCK5-F1
#
_cell.length_a   1.000
_cell.length_b   1.000
_cell.length_c   1.000
_cell.angle_alpha   90.00
_cell.angle_beta   90.00
_cell.angle_gamma   90.00
#
_symmetry.space_group_name_H-M   'P 1'
#
loop_
_entity.id
_entity.type
_entity.pdbx_description
1 polymer ?
#
loop_
_entity_poly.entity_id
_entity_poly.type
_entity_poly.pdbx_seq_one_letter_code
_entity_poly.pdbx_strand_id
1 'polypeptide(L)'
;MMKIRLSSVLVQTVMSLVLCCTIAQADEDWLQLKGNAQRSGNAANVSLQTPLSLAAAIPLTDGIYTSPVISDGNIFVVDGSGVVFAIDGKTNQVLWKFTTKGGAGNCSNVASPAIIDQYLHVGTTAGYYYVLDLKDGSVVKEIDCREPIFSAPVVNNNRVYFATLGAQVYAVEPNGEVAWTWDFVKEVVEFDGNRWSGADWLAHRKDRVTWRDHFVCSRDICLAGNSIVIPAGGRTVFLDDAGKKPHLRAVGEIPKYAGSEYPATFGQSADAAGNVYVQWHRRDNAGRVEVMRLEGDQIKADYVKGTQTSIRDPGLLSFASVSIRGNDVYRVRPEAGLGLCRHAMGEEKTEVLCEAASVCSPVITQDHAVYGGLDGKLYVVPLTGGKPTTFKTAFDAPITAPVAIGNGKIYVPCEDGYLYVLNADGTVPQPAVALPERDLEIWKIRSPLTGPLADAKYDWYTNYGDFGGTNANAQGLKPPLRMRWARRLEGTVKHLPVCGGGRLYTHTAEGQIIAVEQDTGRLLWRRYWPDVYLSFTSPLYINGKLLIPQAGIKKSRMRCLDAATGKLLWEAPFTGSPSWSRQFPPVVHGNIAIYASGSGEYAAQGTEKAFTFGGKPAVRPDGREVMSWIYSNDNPYYPKDHRPRIWAWDLDTGKVVWEKDFSKYGRGGNDCGIAVLDGKLYYSTFFGYASSQRRRRGLPVENNGITACLDPKTGKVVWLTNKYYVTSKCTLSARGGRIYIGGYNRANENTQDRFVWCLDAKDGSLVWQSDAVTSALNVVTVGKDFIFSNALRGKGNVFDHQTGKVVSSIGHNYACCRFTLSEPYVLGANMDMIDLSDNGKLVSTGPAIDSRECLGAVVSNGRIFYTSQASGFVVSQTFGEDSKKLPAIWERP
;
A
#
# COMPACT_ATOMS: atom_id res chain seq x y z
N MET A 1 101.01 -18.64 -2.02
CA MET A 1 99.74 -18.88 -1.31
C MET A 1 98.67 -17.95 -1.90
N MET A 2 97.48 -18.52 -2.13
CA MET A 2 96.18 -17.88 -2.46
C MET A 2 96.00 -17.08 -3.76
N LYS A 3 94.91 -17.46 -4.44
CA LYS A 3 94.30 -16.97 -5.68
C LYS A 3 93.63 -15.60 -5.49
N ILE A 4 93.44 -14.83 -6.56
CA ILE A 4 92.13 -14.56 -7.24
C ILE A 4 92.31 -13.56 -8.39
N ARG A 5 91.64 -13.86 -9.52
CA ARG A 5 91.44 -13.03 -10.72
C ARG A 5 90.32 -12.00 -10.51
N LEU A 6 90.38 -10.86 -11.18
CA LEU A 6 89.22 -10.10 -11.69
C LEU A 6 89.62 -9.17 -12.83
N SER A 7 89.02 -9.34 -14.01
CA SER A 7 88.63 -8.26 -14.93
C SER A 7 87.78 -8.82 -16.08
N SER A 8 86.53 -8.36 -16.16
CA SER A 8 85.64 -8.46 -17.32
C SER A 8 84.71 -7.24 -17.29
N VAL A 9 84.83 -6.32 -18.25
CA VAL A 9 83.94 -6.09 -19.42
C VAL A 9 82.79 -5.12 -19.13
N LEU A 10 82.76 -4.06 -19.95
CA LEU A 10 81.78 -2.98 -20.09
C LEU A 10 80.34 -3.50 -20.26
N VAL A 11 79.36 -2.83 -19.63
CA VAL A 11 77.93 -2.96 -19.93
C VAL A 11 77.40 -1.59 -20.38
N GLN A 12 76.87 -1.52 -21.61
CA GLN A 12 76.06 -0.42 -22.13
C GLN A 12 74.65 -0.49 -21.52
N THR A 13 74.16 0.63 -21.00
CA THR A 13 72.78 0.78 -20.53
C THR A 13 71.88 1.22 -21.69
N VAL A 14 70.93 0.37 -22.08
CA VAL A 14 69.78 0.75 -22.91
C VAL A 14 68.62 1.09 -21.97
N MET A 15 68.15 2.33 -22.03
CA MET A 15 67.02 2.82 -21.24
C MET A 15 65.74 2.67 -22.08
N SER A 16 64.92 1.66 -21.75
CA SER A 16 63.61 1.46 -22.38
C SER A 16 62.58 2.39 -21.75
N LEU A 17 62.06 3.33 -22.53
CA LEU A 17 60.90 4.15 -22.18
C LEU A 17 59.63 3.29 -22.30
N VAL A 18 59.05 2.86 -21.18
CA VAL A 18 57.72 2.26 -21.15
C VAL A 18 56.70 3.41 -21.16
N LEU A 19 56.07 3.63 -22.30
CA LEU A 19 54.90 4.49 -22.41
C LEU A 19 53.74 3.76 -21.69
N CYS A 20 53.44 4.15 -20.45
CA CYS A 20 52.18 3.77 -19.81
C CYS A 20 51.04 4.48 -20.55
N CYS A 21 50.48 3.84 -21.58
CA CYS A 21 49.14 4.17 -22.04
C CYS A 21 48.18 3.81 -20.91
N THR A 22 47.76 4.81 -20.13
CA THR A 22 46.56 4.68 -19.31
C THR A 22 45.40 4.49 -20.27
N ILE A 23 44.92 3.25 -20.39
CA ILE A 23 43.63 2.98 -21.01
C ILE A 23 42.62 3.76 -20.17
N ALA A 24 42.06 4.83 -20.74
CA ALA A 24 40.91 5.48 -20.13
C ALA A 24 39.83 4.42 -20.01
N GLN A 25 39.49 4.05 -18.78
CA GLN A 25 38.37 3.17 -18.51
C GLN A 25 37.12 3.88 -19.06
N ALA A 26 36.42 3.27 -20.01
CA ALA A 26 35.18 3.81 -20.53
C ALA A 26 34.19 3.99 -19.36
N ASP A 27 33.47 5.11 -19.34
CA ASP A 27 32.47 5.37 -18.30
C ASP A 27 31.40 4.25 -18.33
N GLU A 28 31.01 3.75 -17.16
CA GLU A 28 30.02 2.68 -17.03
C GLU A 28 28.61 3.27 -17.08
N ASP A 29 27.90 2.96 -18.17
CA ASP A 29 26.53 3.41 -18.38
C ASP A 29 25.50 2.57 -17.61
N TRP A 30 24.43 3.25 -17.17
CA TRP A 30 23.25 2.66 -16.54
C TRP A 30 22.01 3.31 -17.15
N LEU A 31 21.65 2.91 -18.36
CA LEU A 31 20.77 3.68 -19.23
C LEU A 31 19.27 3.60 -18.90
N GLN A 32 18.85 2.63 -18.07
CA GLN A 32 17.43 2.42 -17.77
C GLN A 32 17.24 1.72 -16.42
N LEU A 33 16.00 1.70 -15.92
CA LEU A 33 15.62 1.06 -14.66
C LEU A 33 16.20 -0.36 -14.54
N LYS A 34 16.89 -0.63 -13.42
CA LYS A 34 17.58 -1.91 -13.13
C LYS A 34 18.65 -2.32 -14.16
N GLY A 35 19.12 -1.36 -14.97
CA GLY A 35 20.28 -1.48 -15.86
C GLY A 35 20.00 -2.09 -17.23
N ASN A 36 18.82 -2.67 -17.49
CA ASN A 36 18.51 -3.30 -18.77
C ASN A 36 17.00 -3.37 -19.07
N ALA A 37 16.67 -3.68 -20.32
CA ALA A 37 15.29 -3.71 -20.81
C ALA A 37 14.47 -4.89 -20.26
N GLN A 38 15.13 -5.99 -19.87
CA GLN A 38 14.46 -7.08 -19.16
C GLN A 38 14.09 -6.70 -17.72
N ARG A 39 14.67 -5.62 -17.18
CA ARG A 39 14.57 -5.22 -15.77
C ARG A 39 15.00 -6.36 -14.83
N SER A 40 15.96 -7.17 -15.25
CA SER A 40 16.42 -8.34 -14.48
C SER A 40 17.18 -7.96 -13.21
N GLY A 41 17.70 -6.72 -13.14
CA GLY A 41 18.54 -6.26 -12.03
C GLY A 41 19.88 -6.98 -11.94
N ASN A 42 20.28 -7.74 -12.97
CA ASN A 42 21.52 -8.48 -12.99
C ASN A 42 22.67 -7.63 -13.57
N ALA A 43 23.49 -7.08 -12.69
CA ALA A 43 24.70 -6.33 -13.00
C ALA A 43 25.95 -7.18 -12.71
N ALA A 44 26.03 -8.37 -13.33
CA ALA A 44 27.06 -9.37 -12.99
C ALA A 44 28.50 -8.94 -13.26
N ASN A 45 28.70 -7.93 -14.10
CA ASN A 45 29.99 -7.32 -14.42
C ASN A 45 30.41 -6.20 -13.46
N VAL A 46 29.52 -5.75 -12.57
CA VAL A 46 29.80 -4.67 -11.63
C VAL A 46 30.39 -5.26 -10.36
N SER A 47 31.59 -4.83 -9.99
CA SER A 47 32.22 -5.20 -8.71
C SER A 47 32.12 -4.04 -7.73
N LEU A 48 31.92 -4.35 -6.44
CA LEU A 48 31.85 -3.35 -5.37
C LEU A 48 32.92 -3.67 -4.33
N GLN A 49 33.62 -2.63 -3.88
CA GLN A 49 34.59 -2.70 -2.81
C GLN A 49 34.12 -1.88 -1.60
N THR A 50 34.35 -2.44 -0.43
CA THR A 50 34.00 -1.83 0.87
C THR A 50 35.27 -1.38 1.60
N PRO A 51 35.22 -0.35 2.47
CA PRO A 51 34.02 0.33 2.97
C PRO A 51 33.36 1.24 1.92
N LEU A 52 32.03 1.36 2.01
CA LEU A 52 31.34 2.43 1.30
C LEU A 52 31.62 3.77 2.00
N SER A 53 31.75 4.85 1.23
CA SER A 53 31.90 6.20 1.78
C SER A 53 31.02 7.20 1.07
N LEU A 54 30.57 8.24 1.79
CA LEU A 54 29.78 9.32 1.19
C LEU A 54 30.69 10.18 0.32
N ALA A 55 30.32 10.36 -0.95
CA ALA A 55 30.94 11.31 -1.85
C ALA A 55 30.17 12.64 -1.87
N ALA A 56 28.83 12.57 -1.90
CA ALA A 56 27.96 13.74 -1.85
C ALA A 56 26.54 13.37 -1.41
N ALA A 57 25.81 14.34 -0.88
CA ALA A 57 24.36 14.28 -0.69
C ALA A 57 23.73 15.50 -1.38
N ILE A 58 23.03 15.26 -2.49
CA ILE A 58 22.55 16.32 -3.37
C ILE A 58 21.06 16.58 -3.08
N PRO A 59 20.69 17.77 -2.56
CA PRO A 59 19.29 18.07 -2.29
C PRO A 59 18.52 18.33 -3.59
N LEU A 60 17.42 17.60 -3.79
CA LEU A 60 16.48 17.84 -4.88
C LEU A 60 15.28 18.67 -4.38
N THR A 61 14.20 18.77 -5.16
CA THR A 61 13.01 19.55 -4.75
C THR A 61 11.99 18.71 -3.99
N ASP A 62 12.13 17.38 -4.00
CA ASP A 62 11.19 16.45 -3.39
C ASP A 62 11.81 15.08 -3.07
N GLY A 63 11.08 14.23 -2.35
CA GLY A 63 11.41 12.82 -2.17
C GLY A 63 11.58 12.10 -3.52
N ILE A 64 12.54 11.17 -3.59
CA ILE A 64 12.92 10.52 -4.84
C ILE A 64 12.35 9.08 -4.87
N TYR A 65 11.42 8.83 -5.79
CA TYR A 65 10.76 7.52 -5.97
C TYR A 65 11.14 6.82 -7.28
N THR A 66 12.10 7.38 -8.02
CA THR A 66 12.60 6.83 -9.29
C THR A 66 14.04 6.39 -9.17
N SER A 67 14.43 5.37 -9.95
CA SER A 67 15.82 4.99 -10.12
C SER A 67 16.54 6.01 -11.02
N PRO A 68 17.74 6.50 -10.65
CA PRO A 68 18.55 7.32 -11.56
C PRO A 68 19.02 6.53 -12.79
N VAL A 69 19.47 7.23 -13.82
CA VAL A 69 20.19 6.68 -14.97
C VAL A 69 21.51 7.40 -15.16
N ILE A 70 22.50 6.71 -15.73
CA ILE A 70 23.88 7.20 -15.88
C ILE A 70 24.27 7.07 -17.34
N SER A 71 24.84 8.13 -17.91
CA SER A 71 25.46 8.11 -19.24
C SER A 71 26.60 9.11 -19.31
N ASP A 72 27.74 8.70 -19.86
CA ASP A 72 28.94 9.55 -20.05
C ASP A 72 29.36 10.30 -18.76
N GLY A 73 29.32 9.60 -17.62
CA GLY A 73 29.68 10.16 -16.33
C GLY A 73 28.65 11.11 -15.70
N ASN A 74 27.53 11.39 -16.38
CA ASN A 74 26.44 12.24 -15.88
C ASN A 74 25.30 11.39 -15.30
N ILE A 75 24.62 11.93 -14.29
CA ILE A 75 23.48 11.30 -13.63
C ILE A 75 22.21 12.06 -13.94
N PHE A 76 21.17 11.33 -14.33
CA PHE A 76 19.85 11.88 -14.59
C PHE A 76 18.84 11.26 -13.63
N VAL A 77 18.05 12.10 -12.96
CA VAL A 77 17.09 11.67 -11.93
C VAL A 77 15.85 12.57 -11.95
N VAL A 78 14.70 11.99 -11.63
CA VAL A 78 13.42 12.70 -11.53
C VAL A 78 12.93 12.63 -10.08
N ASP A 79 12.63 13.76 -9.45
CA ASP A 79 12.07 13.74 -8.10
C ASP A 79 10.54 13.62 -8.11
N GLY A 80 9.95 13.43 -6.93
CA GLY A 80 8.51 13.29 -6.77
C GLY A 80 7.70 14.46 -7.34
N SER A 81 8.27 15.68 -7.39
CA SER A 81 7.68 16.90 -7.94
C SER A 81 7.84 17.03 -9.46
N GLY A 82 8.37 16.00 -10.12
CA GLY A 82 8.51 15.98 -11.58
C GLY A 82 9.61 16.91 -12.09
N VAL A 83 10.55 17.28 -11.23
CA VAL A 83 11.74 18.01 -11.67
C VAL A 83 12.79 17.00 -12.10
N VAL A 84 13.24 17.13 -13.34
CA VAL A 84 14.33 16.35 -13.92
C VAL A 84 15.63 17.10 -13.66
N PHE A 85 16.65 16.38 -13.21
CA PHE A 85 17.99 16.93 -12.95
C PHE A 85 19.01 16.16 -13.76
N ALA A 86 19.93 16.87 -14.39
CA ALA A 86 21.22 16.33 -14.81
C ALA A 86 22.31 16.81 -13.86
N ILE A 87 23.14 15.88 -13.42
CA ILE A 87 24.17 16.10 -12.41
C ILE A 87 25.47 15.56 -12.96
N ASP A 88 26.52 16.36 -12.89
CA ASP A 88 27.86 15.90 -13.24
C ASP A 88 28.38 14.94 -12.18
N GLY A 89 28.73 13.71 -12.56
CA GLY A 89 29.13 12.66 -11.60
C GLY A 89 30.52 12.85 -10.99
N LYS A 90 31.33 13.77 -11.51
CA LYS A 90 32.66 14.10 -10.98
C LYS A 90 32.57 15.15 -9.88
N THR A 91 31.88 16.24 -10.15
CA THR A 91 31.73 17.42 -9.29
C THR A 91 30.50 17.36 -8.39
N ASN A 92 29.54 16.49 -8.70
CA ASN A 92 28.22 16.40 -8.06
C ASN A 92 27.39 17.70 -8.17
N GLN A 93 27.71 18.56 -9.15
CA GLN A 93 26.97 19.78 -9.41
C GLN A 93 25.85 19.54 -10.41
N VAL A 94 24.73 20.25 -10.22
CA VAL A 94 23.63 20.21 -11.18
C VAL A 94 24.04 20.96 -12.45
N LEU A 95 24.03 20.25 -13.58
CA LEU A 95 24.29 20.80 -14.91
C LEU A 95 23.08 21.58 -15.43
N TRP A 96 21.90 20.96 -15.38
CA TRP A 96 20.65 21.56 -15.79
C TRP A 96 19.47 20.96 -15.02
N LYS A 97 18.33 21.66 -15.05
CA LYS A 97 17.06 21.22 -14.46
C LYS A 97 15.92 21.49 -15.44
N PHE A 98 14.96 20.59 -15.49
CA PHE A 98 13.72 20.76 -16.25
C PHE A 98 12.51 20.49 -15.36
N THR A 99 11.61 21.46 -15.24
CA THR A 99 10.34 21.31 -14.50
C THR A 99 9.23 20.92 -15.45
N THR A 100 8.67 19.74 -15.26
CA THR A 100 7.58 19.22 -16.09
C THR A 100 6.25 19.92 -15.79
N LYS A 101 5.32 19.93 -16.76
CA LYS A 101 3.97 20.51 -16.62
C LYS A 101 3.11 19.82 -15.53
N GLY A 102 1.99 20.45 -15.17
CA GLY A 102 1.03 19.97 -14.16
C GLY A 102 1.10 20.71 -12.81
N GLY A 103 2.09 21.59 -12.66
CA GLY A 103 2.24 22.49 -11.51
C GLY A 103 2.21 21.74 -10.18
N ALA A 104 1.49 22.30 -9.19
CA ALA A 104 1.39 21.72 -7.86
C ALA A 104 0.73 20.32 -7.82
N GLY A 105 0.07 19.90 -8.90
CA GLY A 105 -0.50 18.55 -9.03
C GLY A 105 0.52 17.48 -9.42
N ASN A 106 1.64 17.84 -10.02
CA ASN A 106 2.61 16.88 -10.54
C ASN A 106 3.63 16.45 -9.48
N CYS A 107 3.15 15.85 -8.39
CA CYS A 107 3.94 15.62 -7.18
C CYS A 107 3.89 14.17 -6.67
N SER A 108 3.73 13.22 -7.59
CA SER A 108 3.73 11.78 -7.32
C SER A 108 4.49 10.98 -8.37
N ASN A 109 5.54 11.55 -8.97
CA ASN A 109 6.28 10.89 -10.04
C ASN A 109 7.03 9.65 -9.56
N VAL A 110 6.83 8.55 -10.29
CA VAL A 110 7.37 7.20 -10.00
C VAL A 110 7.95 6.51 -11.24
N ALA A 111 7.76 7.07 -12.43
CA ALA A 111 8.31 6.52 -13.68
C ALA A 111 9.79 6.92 -13.80
N SER A 112 10.68 5.93 -13.68
CA SER A 112 12.13 6.17 -13.83
C SER A 112 12.47 6.55 -15.27
N PRO A 113 13.45 7.43 -15.51
CA PRO A 113 13.86 7.81 -16.86
C PRO A 113 14.56 6.66 -17.60
N ALA A 114 14.72 6.82 -18.92
CA ALA A 114 15.57 5.98 -19.74
C ALA A 114 16.35 6.81 -20.76
N ILE A 115 17.51 6.32 -21.19
CA ILE A 115 18.39 6.97 -22.16
C ILE A 115 18.48 6.12 -23.43
N ILE A 116 18.42 6.80 -24.57
CA ILE A 116 18.80 6.27 -25.87
C ILE A 116 19.45 7.39 -26.69
N ASP A 117 20.61 7.10 -27.29
CA ASP A 117 21.41 8.06 -28.02
C ASP A 117 21.63 9.36 -27.20
N GLN A 118 21.32 10.52 -27.77
CA GLN A 118 21.42 11.83 -27.11
C GLN A 118 20.16 12.23 -26.29
N TYR A 119 19.21 11.31 -26.10
CA TYR A 119 17.88 11.62 -25.59
C TYR A 119 17.57 10.99 -24.22
N LEU A 120 17.02 11.81 -23.32
CA LEU A 120 16.44 11.39 -22.05
C LEU A 120 14.92 11.31 -22.16
N HIS A 121 14.37 10.12 -21.93
CA HIS A 121 12.95 9.83 -21.96
C HIS A 121 12.35 9.85 -20.55
N VAL A 122 11.31 10.67 -20.35
CA VAL A 122 10.70 10.92 -19.04
C VAL A 122 9.18 10.89 -19.10
N GLY A 123 8.55 10.00 -18.32
CA GLY A 123 7.09 9.97 -18.12
C GLY A 123 6.69 10.69 -16.84
N THR A 124 5.51 11.35 -16.85
CA THR A 124 5.00 12.05 -15.67
C THR A 124 3.60 11.61 -15.26
N THR A 125 3.29 11.72 -13.98
CA THR A 125 1.96 11.48 -13.41
C THR A 125 0.94 12.57 -13.75
N ALA A 126 1.41 13.71 -14.26
CA ALA A 126 0.58 14.71 -14.91
C ALA A 126 0.19 14.34 -16.35
N GLY A 127 0.61 13.18 -16.86
CA GLY A 127 0.19 12.65 -18.16
C GLY A 127 0.93 13.20 -19.37
N TYR A 128 2.03 13.91 -19.14
CA TYR A 128 2.98 14.30 -20.17
C TYR A 128 4.15 13.33 -20.24
N TYR A 129 4.58 13.01 -21.45
CA TYR A 129 5.83 12.32 -21.73
C TYR A 129 6.79 13.27 -22.46
N TYR A 130 8.04 13.32 -22.02
CA TYR A 130 9.07 14.21 -22.55
C TYR A 130 10.22 13.41 -23.12
N VAL A 131 10.75 13.93 -24.23
CA VAL A 131 12.07 13.60 -24.74
C VAL A 131 12.91 14.86 -24.62
N LEU A 132 13.97 14.78 -23.82
CA LEU A 132 14.88 15.90 -23.55
C LEU A 132 16.24 15.63 -24.18
N ASP A 133 16.93 16.66 -24.63
CA ASP A 133 18.34 16.56 -25.01
C ASP A 133 19.20 16.36 -23.76
N LEU A 134 20.08 15.36 -23.74
CA LEU A 134 20.93 15.05 -22.58
C LEU A 134 21.87 16.20 -22.22
N LYS A 135 22.30 16.99 -23.20
CA LYS A 135 23.34 18.02 -23.03
C LYS A 135 22.84 19.22 -22.24
N ASP A 136 21.62 19.67 -22.51
CA ASP A 136 21.09 20.93 -21.96
C ASP A 136 19.68 20.84 -21.38
N GLY A 137 19.03 19.68 -21.47
CA GLY A 137 17.68 19.46 -20.95
C GLY A 137 16.58 20.14 -21.77
N SER A 138 16.90 20.64 -22.97
CA SER A 138 15.90 21.23 -23.87
C SER A 138 14.89 20.17 -24.34
N VAL A 139 13.62 20.59 -24.46
CA VAL A 139 12.54 19.69 -24.88
C VAL A 139 12.65 19.45 -26.38
N VAL A 140 12.98 18.23 -26.76
CA VAL A 140 12.96 17.74 -28.15
C VAL A 140 11.54 17.38 -28.55
N LYS A 141 10.83 16.69 -27.65
CA LYS A 141 9.43 16.31 -27.86
C LYS A 141 8.64 16.35 -26.56
N GLU A 142 7.41 16.81 -26.65
CA GLU A 142 6.37 16.66 -25.63
C GLU A 142 5.21 15.87 -26.23
N ILE A 143 4.71 14.87 -25.50
CA ILE A 143 3.53 14.07 -25.85
C ILE A 143 2.53 14.21 -24.71
N ASP A 144 1.37 14.80 -24.99
CA ASP A 144 0.22 14.86 -24.08
C ASP A 144 -0.58 13.55 -24.19
N CYS A 145 -0.36 12.63 -23.26
CA CYS A 145 -1.05 11.35 -23.21
C CYS A 145 -2.42 11.47 -22.52
N ARG A 146 -2.73 12.60 -21.87
CA ARG A 146 -3.96 12.85 -21.10
C ARG A 146 -4.30 11.78 -20.07
N GLU A 147 -3.30 11.05 -19.62
CA GLU A 147 -3.41 9.99 -18.61
C GLU A 147 -2.07 9.85 -17.87
N PRO A 148 -2.06 9.63 -16.54
CA PRO A 148 -0.82 9.49 -15.77
C PRO A 148 0.10 8.41 -16.33
N ILE A 149 1.42 8.61 -16.24
CA ILE A 149 2.40 7.61 -16.67
C ILE A 149 3.12 7.07 -15.43
N PHE A 150 2.91 5.78 -15.15
CA PHE A 150 3.48 5.09 -13.99
C PHE A 150 4.62 4.14 -14.37
N SER A 151 4.66 3.67 -15.63
CA SER A 151 5.73 2.80 -16.10
C SER A 151 6.95 3.62 -16.49
N ALA A 152 8.14 3.21 -16.07
CA ALA A 152 9.38 3.66 -16.69
C ALA A 152 9.38 3.29 -18.20
N PRO A 153 10.01 4.08 -19.08
CA PRO A 153 10.23 3.67 -20.46
C PRO A 153 11.15 2.45 -20.54
N VAL A 154 11.04 1.67 -21.60
CA VAL A 154 11.94 0.56 -21.91
C VAL A 154 12.50 0.74 -23.32
N VAL A 155 13.79 0.52 -23.48
CA VAL A 155 14.52 0.81 -24.72
C VAL A 155 15.03 -0.49 -25.35
N ASN A 156 14.78 -0.68 -26.64
CA ASN A 156 15.35 -1.78 -27.43
C ASN A 156 15.28 -1.51 -28.94
N ASN A 157 16.27 -2.00 -29.71
CA ASN A 157 16.28 -1.97 -31.18
C ASN A 157 15.89 -0.60 -31.78
N ASN A 158 16.47 0.49 -31.28
CA ASN A 158 16.18 1.86 -31.71
C ASN A 158 14.72 2.31 -31.49
N ARG A 159 14.02 1.70 -30.53
CA ARG A 159 12.64 2.02 -30.15
C ARG A 159 12.54 2.21 -28.64
N VAL A 160 11.66 3.12 -28.23
CA VAL A 160 11.29 3.31 -26.83
C VAL A 160 9.81 3.00 -26.64
N TYR A 161 9.50 2.24 -25.59
CA TYR A 161 8.12 1.89 -25.24
C TYR A 161 7.77 2.38 -23.84
N PHE A 162 6.53 2.80 -23.65
CA PHE A 162 5.99 3.15 -22.34
C PHE A 162 4.48 2.92 -22.29
N ALA A 163 3.90 2.90 -21.08
CA ALA A 163 2.46 2.74 -20.88
C ALA A 163 1.88 3.79 -19.92
N THR A 164 0.69 4.27 -20.23
CA THR A 164 -0.12 5.08 -19.30
C THR A 164 -0.70 4.18 -18.21
N LEU A 165 -1.09 4.78 -17.09
CA LEU A 165 -1.86 4.14 -16.03
C LEU A 165 -3.16 3.54 -16.57
N GLY A 166 -3.76 4.16 -17.59
CA GLY A 166 -4.93 3.66 -18.32
C GLY A 166 -4.66 2.47 -19.24
N ALA A 167 -3.43 1.94 -19.23
CA ALA A 167 -2.96 0.83 -20.07
C ALA A 167 -3.02 1.12 -21.59
N GLN A 168 -2.78 2.39 -21.97
CA GLN A 168 -2.39 2.73 -23.33
C GLN A 168 -0.88 2.56 -23.48
N VAL A 169 -0.45 1.84 -24.49
CA VAL A 169 0.96 1.55 -24.78
C VAL A 169 1.40 2.38 -25.98
N TYR A 170 2.56 3.00 -25.87
CA TYR A 170 3.17 3.82 -26.91
C TYR A 170 4.48 3.20 -27.34
N ALA A 171 4.74 3.23 -28.63
CA ALA A 171 6.07 3.02 -29.20
C ALA A 171 6.51 4.30 -29.90
N VAL A 172 7.70 4.79 -29.55
CA VAL A 172 8.25 6.04 -30.06
C VAL A 172 9.68 5.84 -30.56
N GLU A 173 10.03 6.55 -31.62
CA GLU A 173 11.43 6.72 -32.05
C GLU A 173 12.25 7.41 -30.95
N PRO A 174 13.60 7.35 -30.98
CA PRO A 174 14.45 8.03 -29.99
C PRO A 174 14.18 9.53 -29.86
N ASN A 175 13.80 10.20 -30.95
CA ASN A 175 13.44 11.62 -30.93
C ASN A 175 12.02 11.91 -30.39
N GLY A 176 11.26 10.88 -30.01
CA GLY A 176 9.89 10.98 -29.51
C GLY A 176 8.78 10.97 -30.57
N GLU A 177 9.08 10.74 -31.84
CA GLU A 177 8.04 10.51 -32.84
C GLU A 177 7.25 9.24 -32.54
N VAL A 178 5.93 9.36 -32.43
CA VAL A 178 5.05 8.22 -32.15
C VAL A 178 4.93 7.36 -33.40
N ALA A 179 5.43 6.13 -33.32
CA ALA A 179 5.28 5.14 -34.39
C ALA A 179 3.91 4.46 -34.33
N TRP A 180 3.46 4.08 -33.12
CA TRP A 180 2.12 3.54 -32.91
C TRP A 180 1.67 3.64 -31.45
N THR A 181 0.36 3.48 -31.26
CA THR A 181 -0.30 3.34 -29.95
C THR A 181 -1.16 2.09 -29.92
N TRP A 182 -1.28 1.46 -28.76
CA TRP A 182 -2.13 0.30 -28.51
C TRP A 182 -2.95 0.51 -27.23
N ASP A 183 -4.18 0.01 -27.18
CA ASP A 183 -5.11 0.31 -26.10
C ASP A 183 -5.70 -0.97 -25.49
N PHE A 184 -5.21 -1.36 -24.31
CA PHE A 184 -5.67 -2.57 -23.62
C PHE A 184 -7.19 -2.56 -23.37
N VAL A 185 -7.75 -1.39 -23.06
CA VAL A 185 -9.16 -1.28 -22.68
C VAL A 185 -10.06 -1.53 -23.88
N LYS A 186 -9.66 -1.07 -25.06
CA LYS A 186 -10.41 -1.32 -26.29
C LYS A 186 -10.22 -2.75 -26.79
N GLU A 187 -8.96 -3.19 -26.86
CA GLU A 187 -8.57 -4.42 -27.55
C GLU A 187 -8.79 -5.68 -26.70
N VAL A 188 -8.80 -5.57 -25.36
CA VAL A 188 -8.90 -6.73 -24.45
C VAL A 188 -10.10 -6.63 -23.50
N VAL A 189 -10.42 -5.44 -22.99
CA VAL A 189 -11.58 -5.25 -22.11
C VAL A 189 -12.87 -5.00 -22.91
N GLU A 190 -12.74 -4.66 -24.20
CA GLU A 190 -13.83 -4.39 -25.14
C GLU A 190 -14.70 -3.20 -24.69
N PHE A 191 -14.05 -2.11 -24.26
CA PHE A 191 -14.71 -0.88 -23.84
C PHE A 191 -14.15 0.36 -24.58
N ASP A 192 -15.02 1.01 -25.35
CA ASP A 192 -14.67 2.18 -26.17
C ASP A 192 -15.01 3.54 -25.53
N GLY A 193 -15.62 3.55 -24.34
CA GLY A 193 -15.96 4.78 -23.62
C GLY A 193 -14.77 5.41 -22.88
N ASN A 194 -15.02 6.51 -22.17
CA ASN A 194 -14.01 7.08 -21.28
C ASN A 194 -13.77 6.15 -20.08
N ARG A 195 -12.61 5.48 -20.04
CA ARG A 195 -12.25 4.52 -18.99
C ARG A 195 -12.22 5.10 -17.58
N TRP A 196 -12.17 6.42 -17.42
CA TRP A 196 -12.22 7.11 -16.13
C TRP A 196 -13.61 7.65 -15.77
N SER A 197 -14.61 7.49 -16.65
CA SER A 197 -15.99 7.93 -16.44
C SER A 197 -16.82 6.78 -15.88
N GLY A 198 -17.27 6.92 -14.62
CA GLY A 198 -18.18 5.94 -14.03
C GLY A 198 -19.57 5.91 -14.67
N ALA A 199 -19.96 6.99 -15.37
CA ALA A 199 -21.20 7.05 -16.14
C ALA A 199 -21.09 6.23 -17.44
N ASP A 200 -19.95 6.28 -18.14
CA ASP A 200 -19.73 5.51 -19.37
C ASP A 200 -19.66 4.01 -19.05
N TRP A 201 -19.00 3.64 -17.95
CA TRP A 201 -18.99 2.27 -17.45
C TRP A 201 -20.39 1.77 -17.10
N LEU A 202 -21.19 2.58 -16.40
CA LEU A 202 -22.57 2.24 -16.08
C LEU A 202 -23.41 2.04 -17.35
N ALA A 203 -23.25 2.92 -18.33
CA ALA A 203 -23.97 2.82 -19.61
C ALA A 203 -23.59 1.56 -20.39
N HIS A 204 -22.30 1.19 -20.38
CA HIS A 204 -21.80 0.00 -21.06
C HIS A 204 -22.22 -1.30 -20.36
N ARG A 205 -22.02 -1.41 -19.05
CA ARG A 205 -22.32 -2.64 -18.29
C ARG A 205 -23.80 -2.79 -17.97
N LYS A 206 -24.55 -1.69 -17.87
CA LYS A 206 -25.94 -1.66 -17.37
C LYS A 206 -26.11 -2.32 -15.99
N ASP A 207 -25.00 -2.44 -15.29
CA ASP A 207 -24.80 -2.96 -13.93
C ASP A 207 -23.41 -2.45 -13.49
N ARG A 208 -23.01 -2.78 -12.26
CA ARG A 208 -21.71 -2.40 -11.73
C ARG A 208 -20.55 -3.05 -12.47
N VAL A 209 -19.42 -2.34 -12.51
CA VAL A 209 -18.15 -2.95 -12.89
C VAL A 209 -17.69 -3.95 -11.82
N THR A 210 -16.84 -4.87 -12.26
CA THR A 210 -16.27 -5.94 -11.47
C THR A 210 -14.75 -5.95 -11.64
N TRP A 211 -14.08 -6.84 -10.92
CA TRP A 211 -12.64 -7.06 -11.10
C TRP A 211 -12.27 -7.50 -12.53
N ARG A 212 -13.23 -7.95 -13.36
CA ARG A 212 -13.00 -8.31 -14.76
C ARG A 212 -12.75 -7.10 -15.66
N ASP A 213 -13.29 -5.96 -15.24
CA ASP A 213 -13.19 -4.66 -15.91
C ASP A 213 -11.90 -3.92 -15.53
N HIS A 214 -11.13 -4.47 -14.58
CA HIS A 214 -9.86 -3.89 -14.16
C HIS A 214 -8.96 -3.64 -15.38
N PHE A 215 -8.31 -2.49 -15.47
CA PHE A 215 -7.48 -2.20 -16.64
C PHE A 215 -6.11 -1.61 -16.34
N VAL A 216 -5.86 -1.10 -15.14
CA VAL A 216 -4.71 -0.21 -14.95
C VAL A 216 -3.36 -0.91 -15.15
N CYS A 217 -2.41 -0.17 -15.72
CA CYS A 217 -0.99 -0.51 -15.77
C CYS A 217 -0.26 0.23 -14.65
N SER A 218 -0.40 -0.27 -13.43
CA SER A 218 0.16 0.37 -12.22
C SER A 218 1.59 -0.05 -11.89
N ARG A 219 2.26 -0.76 -12.82
CA ARG A 219 3.64 -1.22 -12.72
C ARG A 219 4.39 -1.07 -14.04
N ASP A 220 5.68 -1.24 -13.88
CA ASP A 220 6.72 -1.26 -14.87
C ASP A 220 6.53 -2.36 -15.93
N ILE A 221 6.64 -1.99 -17.22
CA ILE A 221 6.72 -2.92 -18.37
C ILE A 221 8.11 -3.55 -18.47
N CYS A 222 8.33 -4.60 -19.26
CA CYS A 222 9.70 -5.06 -19.54
C CYS A 222 9.76 -5.71 -20.93
N LEU A 223 10.95 -6.11 -21.37
CA LEU A 223 11.11 -6.90 -22.59
C LEU A 223 11.47 -8.35 -22.28
N ALA A 224 10.85 -9.28 -23.01
CA ALA A 224 11.20 -10.68 -23.03
C ALA A 224 11.51 -11.09 -24.48
N GLY A 225 12.80 -11.18 -24.82
CA GLY A 225 13.23 -11.24 -26.21
C GLY A 225 12.81 -9.96 -26.96
N ASN A 226 12.06 -10.12 -28.05
CA ASN A 226 11.54 -8.99 -28.84
C ASN A 226 10.15 -8.51 -28.39
N SER A 227 9.50 -9.24 -27.48
CA SER A 227 8.15 -8.91 -27.03
C SER A 227 8.18 -7.91 -25.89
N ILE A 228 7.34 -6.90 -26.01
CA ILE A 228 6.99 -5.93 -24.98
C ILE A 228 5.98 -6.58 -24.06
N VAL A 229 6.31 -6.63 -22.78
CA VAL A 229 5.49 -7.28 -21.76
C VAL A 229 4.87 -6.22 -20.86
N ILE A 230 3.54 -6.13 -20.86
CA ILE A 230 2.79 -5.09 -20.15
C ILE A 230 1.90 -5.71 -19.06
N PRO A 231 2.03 -5.29 -17.78
CA PRO A 231 1.08 -5.66 -16.76
C PRO A 231 -0.16 -4.76 -16.85
N ALA A 232 -1.28 -5.27 -17.36
CA ALA A 232 -2.51 -4.49 -17.55
C ALA A 232 -3.72 -5.19 -16.92
N GLY A 233 -4.40 -4.54 -15.98
CA GLY A 233 -5.61 -5.07 -15.34
C GLY A 233 -5.40 -6.39 -14.60
N GLY A 234 -4.19 -6.70 -14.14
CA GLY A 234 -3.87 -8.01 -13.55
C GLY A 234 -3.61 -9.14 -14.55
N ARG A 235 -3.49 -8.81 -15.84
CA ARG A 235 -3.03 -9.71 -16.91
C ARG A 235 -1.63 -9.30 -17.36
N THR A 236 -0.95 -10.23 -18.02
CA THR A 236 0.39 -10.04 -18.61
C THR A 236 0.25 -10.05 -20.13
N VAL A 237 0.32 -8.89 -20.77
CA VAL A 237 0.14 -8.75 -22.22
C VAL A 237 1.50 -8.86 -22.91
N PHE A 238 1.57 -9.63 -23.99
CA PHE A 238 2.74 -9.73 -24.86
C PHE A 238 2.43 -9.07 -26.22
N LEU A 239 3.11 -7.97 -26.52
CA LEU A 239 3.02 -7.26 -27.80
C LEU A 239 4.37 -7.33 -28.52
N ASP A 240 4.34 -7.55 -29.84
CA ASP A 240 5.52 -7.35 -30.68
C ASP A 240 5.41 -6.01 -31.43
N ASP A 241 6.54 -5.32 -31.59
CA ASP A 241 6.63 -4.17 -32.49
C ASP A 241 6.82 -4.66 -33.93
N ALA A 242 5.79 -4.48 -34.78
CA ALA A 242 5.85 -4.77 -36.21
C ALA A 242 6.16 -3.51 -37.05
N GLY A 243 6.84 -2.53 -36.46
CA GLY A 243 7.28 -1.28 -37.08
C GLY A 243 6.22 -0.19 -37.00
N LYS A 244 5.20 -0.26 -37.86
CA LYS A 244 4.13 0.76 -37.93
C LYS A 244 2.91 0.45 -37.06
N LYS A 245 2.84 -0.76 -36.52
CA LYS A 245 1.72 -1.20 -35.68
C LYS A 245 2.20 -2.27 -34.70
N PRO A 246 1.54 -2.40 -33.55
CA PRO A 246 1.76 -3.52 -32.66
C PRO A 246 1.15 -4.80 -33.24
N HIS A 247 1.65 -5.94 -32.79
CA HIS A 247 1.00 -7.23 -32.94
C HIS A 247 0.79 -7.87 -31.57
N LEU A 248 -0.48 -8.04 -31.16
CA LEU A 248 -0.81 -8.75 -29.93
C LEU A 248 -0.54 -10.24 -30.12
N ARG A 249 0.42 -10.78 -29.33
CA ARG A 249 0.80 -12.19 -29.35
C ARG A 249 -0.08 -13.01 -28.43
N ALA A 250 -0.20 -12.57 -27.17
CA ALA A 250 -0.98 -13.27 -26.16
C ALA A 250 -1.33 -12.37 -24.98
N VAL A 251 -2.41 -12.72 -24.27
CA VAL A 251 -2.79 -12.14 -22.98
C VAL A 251 -2.75 -13.25 -21.92
N GLY A 252 -1.79 -13.16 -21.02
CA GLY A 252 -1.58 -14.11 -19.93
C GLY A 252 -2.44 -13.81 -18.73
N GLU A 253 -3.24 -14.77 -18.31
CA GLU A 253 -3.90 -14.74 -17.00
C GLU A 253 -3.09 -15.53 -15.99
N ILE A 254 -2.96 -14.98 -14.78
CA ILE A 254 -2.35 -15.71 -13.67
C ILE A 254 -3.27 -16.87 -13.27
N PRO A 255 -2.77 -18.13 -13.26
CA PRO A 255 -3.54 -19.32 -12.91
C PRO A 255 -4.25 -19.23 -11.56
N LYS A 256 -5.23 -20.11 -11.33
CA LYS A 256 -5.98 -20.17 -10.06
C LYS A 256 -5.06 -20.63 -8.94
N TYR A 257 -4.78 -19.72 -8.00
CA TYR A 257 -4.11 -20.00 -6.73
C TYR A 257 -4.80 -19.16 -5.65
N ALA A 258 -5.42 -19.83 -4.68
CA ALA A 258 -6.19 -19.23 -3.59
C ALA A 258 -7.14 -18.09 -4.03
N GLY A 259 -7.92 -18.32 -5.09
CA GLY A 259 -8.83 -17.33 -5.68
C GLY A 259 -8.89 -17.46 -7.20
N SER A 260 -9.66 -16.58 -7.85
CA SER A 260 -9.78 -16.56 -9.32
C SER A 260 -9.93 -15.17 -9.92
N GLU A 261 -9.97 -14.12 -9.09
CA GLU A 261 -10.07 -12.73 -9.53
C GLU A 261 -8.78 -12.27 -10.20
N TYR A 262 -8.81 -11.30 -11.11
CA TYR A 262 -7.55 -10.74 -11.63
C TYR A 262 -6.74 -10.10 -10.48
N PRO A 263 -5.44 -10.41 -10.37
CA PRO A 263 -4.60 -9.95 -9.28
C PRO A 263 -4.16 -8.49 -9.43
N ALA A 264 -3.72 -7.89 -8.33
CA ALA A 264 -2.81 -6.76 -8.37
C ALA A 264 -1.40 -7.24 -8.72
N THR A 265 -0.74 -6.64 -9.70
CA THR A 265 0.67 -6.89 -10.02
C THR A 265 1.55 -5.90 -9.24
N PHE A 266 2.60 -6.40 -8.59
CA PHE A 266 3.53 -5.62 -7.76
C PHE A 266 4.91 -5.44 -8.38
N GLY A 267 5.25 -6.23 -9.38
CA GLY A 267 6.49 -6.06 -10.11
C GLY A 267 6.59 -7.08 -11.24
N GLN A 268 7.38 -6.71 -12.24
CA GLN A 268 7.60 -7.51 -13.43
C GLN A 268 9.06 -7.41 -13.84
N SER A 269 9.65 -8.54 -14.20
CA SER A 269 11.01 -8.66 -14.72
C SER A 269 11.04 -9.80 -15.74
N ALA A 270 12.04 -9.82 -16.60
CA ALA A 270 12.30 -10.94 -17.48
C ALA A 270 13.75 -11.41 -17.40
N ASP A 271 14.03 -12.58 -17.95
CA ASP A 271 15.38 -13.10 -18.13
C ASP A 271 15.76 -13.23 -19.61
N ALA A 272 17.01 -13.61 -19.88
CA ALA A 272 17.51 -13.81 -21.23
C ALA A 272 16.90 -15.03 -21.95
N ALA A 273 16.27 -15.96 -21.21
CA ALA A 273 15.59 -17.12 -21.78
C ALA A 273 14.15 -16.81 -22.23
N GLY A 274 13.67 -15.59 -21.96
CA GLY A 274 12.32 -15.14 -22.27
C GLY A 274 11.28 -15.49 -21.20
N ASN A 275 11.71 -15.91 -20.01
CA ASN A 275 10.80 -16.06 -18.88
C ASN A 275 10.47 -14.68 -18.31
N VAL A 276 9.19 -14.46 -18.00
CA VAL A 276 8.64 -13.27 -17.35
C VAL A 276 8.22 -13.62 -15.94
N TYR A 277 8.80 -12.94 -14.97
CA TYR A 277 8.54 -13.10 -13.55
C TYR A 277 7.57 -12.02 -13.09
N VAL A 278 6.41 -12.42 -12.59
CA VAL A 278 5.34 -11.51 -12.15
C VAL A 278 5.10 -11.71 -10.66
N GLN A 279 5.50 -10.74 -9.84
CA GLN A 279 5.09 -10.71 -8.43
C GLN A 279 3.67 -10.14 -8.37
N TRP A 280 2.76 -10.87 -7.74
CA TRP A 280 1.34 -10.50 -7.72
C TRP A 280 0.66 -10.83 -6.38
N HIS A 281 -0.54 -10.28 -6.20
CA HIS A 281 -1.41 -10.56 -5.07
C HIS A 281 -2.91 -10.49 -5.39
N ARG A 282 -3.71 -11.22 -4.61
CA ARG A 282 -5.17 -11.26 -4.62
C ARG A 282 -5.70 -11.18 -3.19
N ARG A 283 -7.02 -11.16 -3.07
CA ARG A 283 -7.75 -11.26 -1.81
C ARG A 283 -7.08 -12.21 -0.79
N ASP A 284 -7.16 -11.82 0.49
CA ASP A 284 -6.73 -12.67 1.60
C ASP A 284 -5.24 -13.04 1.54
N ASN A 285 -4.39 -12.11 1.10
CA ASN A 285 -2.92 -12.28 1.10
C ASN A 285 -2.44 -13.45 0.24
N ALA A 286 -3.25 -13.87 -0.74
CA ALA A 286 -2.87 -14.83 -1.75
C ALA A 286 -1.88 -14.19 -2.73
N GLY A 287 -0.68 -14.74 -2.89
CA GLY A 287 0.31 -14.22 -3.83
C GLY A 287 1.50 -15.15 -3.98
N ARG A 288 2.24 -14.99 -5.08
CA ARG A 288 3.50 -15.68 -5.38
C ARG A 288 4.23 -14.95 -6.51
N VAL A 289 5.39 -15.45 -6.91
CA VAL A 289 6.04 -15.03 -8.16
C VAL A 289 5.66 -16.02 -9.26
N GLU A 290 4.84 -15.58 -10.21
CA GLU A 290 4.52 -16.36 -11.40
C GLU A 290 5.68 -16.29 -12.39
N VAL A 291 5.90 -17.35 -13.16
CA VAL A 291 6.84 -17.40 -14.28
C VAL A 291 6.02 -17.71 -15.53
N MET A 292 5.96 -16.77 -16.47
CA MET A 292 5.27 -16.92 -17.74
C MET A 292 6.27 -16.90 -18.88
N ARG A 293 6.10 -17.77 -19.88
CA ARG A 293 6.92 -17.79 -21.08
C ARG A 293 6.05 -17.90 -22.31
N LEU A 294 6.37 -17.11 -23.32
CA LEU A 294 5.76 -17.20 -24.63
C LEU A 294 6.42 -18.33 -25.44
N GLU A 295 5.65 -19.34 -25.83
CA GLU A 295 6.05 -20.46 -26.70
C GLU A 295 5.14 -20.44 -27.95
N GLY A 296 5.64 -19.90 -29.06
CA GLY A 296 4.76 -19.53 -30.18
C GLY A 296 3.80 -18.41 -29.73
N ASP A 297 2.50 -18.57 -29.96
CA ASP A 297 1.45 -17.64 -29.48
C ASP A 297 0.76 -18.15 -28.20
N GLN A 298 1.32 -19.17 -27.55
CA GLN A 298 0.79 -19.73 -26.31
C GLN A 298 1.65 -19.32 -25.11
N ILE A 299 1.01 -19.13 -23.97
CA ILE A 299 1.69 -18.84 -22.72
C ILE A 299 1.78 -20.12 -21.89
N LYS A 300 3.01 -20.48 -21.55
CA LYS A 300 3.30 -21.48 -20.53
C LYS A 300 3.53 -20.78 -19.21
N ALA A 301 2.86 -21.26 -18.16
CA ALA A 301 2.97 -20.69 -16.81
C ALA A 301 3.52 -21.74 -15.82
N ASP A 302 4.40 -21.28 -14.95
CA ASP A 302 4.90 -21.95 -13.75
C ASP A 302 5.05 -20.90 -12.64
N TYR A 303 5.66 -21.23 -11.51
CA TYR A 303 5.91 -20.28 -10.43
C TYR A 303 7.20 -20.60 -9.67
N VAL A 304 7.74 -19.59 -9.00
CA VAL A 304 8.92 -19.76 -8.13
C VAL A 304 8.47 -20.38 -6.82
N LYS A 305 8.85 -21.63 -6.57
CA LYS A 305 8.53 -22.33 -5.33
C LYS A 305 9.14 -21.63 -4.10
N GLY A 306 8.48 -21.78 -2.95
CA GLY A 306 8.81 -21.06 -1.71
C GLY A 306 8.33 -19.61 -1.66
N THR A 307 7.76 -19.06 -2.74
CA THR A 307 7.24 -17.67 -2.76
C THR A 307 5.76 -17.54 -2.41
N GLN A 308 5.07 -18.68 -2.29
CA GLN A 308 3.64 -18.75 -2.04
C GLN A 308 3.26 -18.13 -0.69
N THR A 309 2.22 -17.33 -0.72
CA THR A 309 1.58 -16.70 0.43
C THR A 309 0.09 -16.85 0.27
N SER A 310 -0.60 -17.10 1.37
CA SER A 310 -2.05 -17.07 1.44
C SER A 310 -2.46 -16.88 2.89
N ILE A 311 -3.75 -16.66 3.13
CA ILE A 311 -4.28 -16.54 4.49
C ILE A 311 -4.12 -17.79 5.36
N ARG A 312 -3.75 -18.92 4.76
CA ARG A 312 -3.50 -20.19 5.46
C ARG A 312 -2.01 -20.54 5.52
N ASP A 313 -1.16 -19.77 4.84
CA ASP A 313 0.28 -20.01 4.75
C ASP A 313 1.03 -18.94 5.56
N PRO A 314 2.27 -19.23 6.03
CA PRO A 314 3.09 -18.21 6.68
C PRO A 314 3.48 -17.07 5.73
N GLY A 315 3.75 -15.89 6.31
CA GLY A 315 4.36 -14.77 5.61
C GLY A 315 3.41 -13.68 5.08
N LEU A 316 3.98 -12.51 4.82
CA LEU A 316 3.39 -11.34 4.17
C LEU A 316 3.99 -11.16 2.75
N LEU A 317 3.39 -10.25 1.98
CA LEU A 317 3.64 -10.10 0.55
C LEU A 317 4.94 -9.35 0.26
N SER A 318 5.39 -9.45 -1.00
CA SER A 318 6.41 -8.57 -1.58
C SER A 318 5.74 -7.55 -2.50
N PHE A 319 6.24 -6.32 -2.50
CA PHE A 319 5.68 -5.19 -3.26
C PHE A 319 6.59 -4.69 -4.39
N ALA A 320 7.65 -5.44 -4.69
CA ALA A 320 8.72 -5.10 -5.62
C ALA A 320 8.85 -6.13 -6.75
N SER A 321 9.53 -5.74 -7.84
CA SER A 321 9.97 -6.68 -8.87
C SER A 321 11.10 -7.57 -8.36
N VAL A 322 11.20 -8.79 -8.87
CA VAL A 322 12.31 -9.70 -8.54
C VAL A 322 13.53 -9.39 -9.39
N SER A 323 14.71 -9.76 -8.90
CA SER A 323 15.94 -9.76 -9.71
C SER A 323 16.41 -11.18 -9.96
N ILE A 324 17.03 -11.43 -11.11
CA ILE A 324 17.23 -12.79 -11.63
C ILE A 324 18.68 -12.98 -12.07
N ARG A 325 19.34 -14.05 -11.60
CA ARG A 325 20.66 -14.48 -12.07
C ARG A 325 20.69 -16.00 -12.24
N GLY A 326 20.76 -16.46 -13.49
CA GLY A 326 20.67 -17.90 -13.76
C GLY A 326 19.37 -18.46 -13.18
N ASN A 327 19.48 -19.44 -12.28
CA ASN A 327 18.33 -20.04 -11.60
C ASN A 327 17.95 -19.33 -10.29
N ASP A 328 18.69 -18.32 -9.85
CA ASP A 328 18.42 -17.60 -8.61
C ASP A 328 17.47 -16.43 -8.84
N VAL A 329 16.42 -16.38 -8.02
CA VAL A 329 15.42 -15.30 -7.97
C VAL A 329 15.54 -14.60 -6.61
N TYR A 330 15.89 -13.31 -6.66
CA TYR A 330 16.04 -12.45 -5.50
C TYR A 330 14.81 -11.58 -5.31
N ARG A 331 14.24 -11.60 -4.11
CA ARG A 331 13.02 -10.87 -3.77
C ARG A 331 13.17 -10.18 -2.42
N VAL A 332 12.63 -8.97 -2.30
CA VAL A 332 12.55 -8.26 -1.01
C VAL A 332 11.17 -8.32 -0.38
N ARG A 333 11.08 -8.23 0.95
CA ARG A 333 9.80 -8.18 1.67
C ARG A 333 9.83 -7.12 2.78
N PRO A 334 8.71 -6.42 3.04
CA PRO A 334 8.56 -5.53 4.18
C PRO A 334 8.33 -6.29 5.50
N GLU A 335 8.24 -7.62 5.45
CA GLU A 335 8.09 -8.44 6.65
C GLU A 335 9.40 -8.51 7.43
N ALA A 336 9.31 -8.21 8.73
CA ALA A 336 10.46 -8.32 9.63
C ALA A 336 11.06 -9.73 9.59
N GLY A 337 12.38 -9.82 9.40
CA GLY A 337 13.08 -11.10 9.32
C GLY A 337 13.17 -11.71 7.91
N LEU A 338 12.46 -11.17 6.91
CA LEU A 338 12.43 -11.72 5.55
C LEU A 338 12.81 -10.67 4.48
N GLY A 339 13.60 -9.69 4.88
CA GLY A 339 14.01 -8.52 4.10
C GLY A 339 14.45 -8.80 2.67
N LEU A 340 15.50 -9.60 2.49
CA LEU A 340 16.02 -10.08 1.21
C LEU A 340 16.07 -11.60 1.22
N CYS A 341 15.34 -12.22 0.29
CA CYS A 341 15.30 -13.66 0.10
C CYS A 341 15.86 -14.05 -1.27
N ARG A 342 16.56 -15.19 -1.32
CA ARG A 342 16.91 -15.93 -2.54
C ARG A 342 16.06 -17.19 -2.64
N HIS A 343 15.59 -17.47 -3.84
CA HIS A 343 14.88 -18.69 -4.23
C HIS A 343 15.59 -19.30 -5.44
N ALA A 344 15.86 -20.60 -5.40
CA ALA A 344 16.38 -21.34 -6.57
C ALA A 344 15.20 -21.95 -7.34
N MET A 345 15.20 -21.81 -8.66
CA MET A 345 14.17 -22.39 -9.52
C MET A 345 14.06 -23.91 -9.30
N GLY A 346 12.84 -24.38 -9.01
CA GLY A 346 12.55 -25.80 -8.76
C GLY A 346 12.62 -26.23 -7.29
N GLU A 347 13.22 -25.44 -6.41
CA GLU A 347 13.38 -25.72 -4.97
C GLU A 347 12.34 -25.00 -4.11
N GLU A 348 11.83 -25.64 -3.06
CA GLU A 348 10.87 -25.01 -2.13
C GLU A 348 11.53 -24.15 -1.05
N LYS A 349 12.83 -24.33 -0.82
CA LYS A 349 13.55 -23.67 0.26
C LYS A 349 13.69 -22.17 -0.03
N THR A 350 13.31 -21.35 0.94
CA THR A 350 13.60 -19.92 0.95
C THR A 350 14.89 -19.67 1.75
N GLU A 351 15.84 -18.97 1.15
CA GLU A 351 17.05 -18.54 1.84
C GLU A 351 16.96 -17.04 2.16
N VAL A 352 17.03 -16.69 3.44
CA VAL A 352 17.06 -15.28 3.87
C VAL A 352 18.52 -14.83 3.90
N LEU A 353 18.87 -13.92 2.99
CA LEU A 353 20.22 -13.35 2.91
C LEU A 353 20.37 -12.14 3.83
N CYS A 354 19.28 -11.40 4.08
CA CYS A 354 19.26 -10.27 5.00
C CYS A 354 17.85 -10.07 5.57
N GLU A 355 17.75 -9.78 6.86
CA GLU A 355 16.46 -9.64 7.55
C GLU A 355 15.80 -8.26 7.38
N ALA A 356 16.52 -7.27 6.85
CA ALA A 356 16.09 -5.88 6.82
C ALA A 356 14.96 -5.63 5.80
N ALA A 357 13.81 -5.19 6.32
CA ALA A 357 12.59 -5.00 5.55
C ALA A 357 12.74 -4.01 4.40
N SER A 358 12.19 -4.34 3.24
CA SER A 358 12.28 -3.51 2.04
C SER A 358 11.10 -3.68 1.08
N VAL A 359 10.84 -2.61 0.32
CA VAL A 359 9.98 -2.59 -0.87
C VAL A 359 10.77 -2.16 -2.13
N CYS A 360 12.09 -2.04 -2.03
CA CYS A 360 13.00 -1.67 -3.11
C CYS A 360 13.49 -2.92 -3.85
N SER A 361 13.25 -3.00 -5.16
CA SER A 361 13.78 -4.13 -5.96
C SER A 361 15.32 -4.17 -5.86
N PRO A 362 15.94 -5.33 -5.61
CA PRO A 362 17.38 -5.41 -5.41
C PRO A 362 18.16 -5.34 -6.73
N VAL A 363 19.37 -4.81 -6.73
CA VAL A 363 20.35 -4.92 -7.83
C VAL A 363 21.38 -5.97 -7.46
N ILE A 364 21.66 -6.91 -8.35
CA ILE A 364 22.58 -8.02 -8.10
C ILE A 364 23.88 -7.72 -8.85
N THR A 365 24.90 -7.27 -8.13
CA THR A 365 26.26 -7.06 -8.66
C THR A 365 27.03 -8.38 -8.71
N GLN A 366 28.29 -8.39 -9.14
CA GLN A 366 29.10 -9.62 -9.24
C GLN A 366 28.99 -10.49 -7.98
N ASP A 367 29.22 -9.90 -6.80
CA ASP A 367 29.30 -10.63 -5.53
C ASP A 367 28.25 -10.22 -4.49
N HIS A 368 27.41 -9.21 -4.78
CA HIS A 368 26.49 -8.64 -3.80
C HIS A 368 25.06 -8.44 -4.33
N ALA A 369 24.09 -8.44 -3.42
CA ALA A 369 22.78 -7.84 -3.62
C ALA A 369 22.73 -6.47 -2.93
N VAL A 370 22.29 -5.44 -3.66
CA VAL A 370 22.21 -4.05 -3.20
C VAL A 370 20.75 -3.59 -3.19
N TYR A 371 20.25 -3.11 -2.05
CA TYR A 371 18.88 -2.63 -1.95
C TYR A 371 18.69 -1.60 -0.82
N GLY A 372 17.66 -0.77 -0.96
CA GLY A 372 17.24 0.19 0.06
C GLY A 372 16.29 -0.41 1.09
N GLY A 373 16.52 -0.10 2.37
CA GLY A 373 15.66 -0.51 3.48
C GLY A 373 14.54 0.48 3.79
N LEU A 374 13.47 -0.02 4.41
CA LEU A 374 12.41 0.81 5.00
C LEU A 374 12.85 1.57 6.26
N ASP A 375 14.07 1.32 6.75
CA ASP A 375 14.70 1.98 7.91
C ASP A 375 15.72 3.06 7.50
N GLY A 376 15.72 3.46 6.23
CA GLY A 376 16.60 4.50 5.69
C GLY A 376 18.06 4.11 5.56
N LYS A 377 18.35 2.81 5.48
CA LYS A 377 19.69 2.29 5.18
C LYS A 377 19.77 1.67 3.78
N LEU A 378 20.91 1.88 3.12
CA LEU A 378 21.31 1.05 1.99
C LEU A 378 21.99 -0.22 2.53
N TYR A 379 21.65 -1.37 1.96
CA TYR A 379 22.24 -2.66 2.27
C TYR A 379 23.03 -3.19 1.07
N VAL A 380 24.27 -3.63 1.32
CA VAL A 380 25.12 -4.39 0.38
C VAL A 380 25.39 -5.76 1.00
N VAL A 381 24.72 -6.78 0.48
CA VAL A 381 24.64 -8.13 1.05
C VAL A 381 25.47 -9.10 0.20
N PRO A 382 26.51 -9.76 0.75
CA PRO A 382 27.26 -10.78 0.01
C PRO A 382 26.37 -11.96 -0.43
N LEU A 383 26.51 -12.40 -1.69
CA LEU A 383 25.72 -13.50 -2.26
C LEU A 383 26.17 -14.89 -1.78
N THR A 384 27.42 -15.01 -1.30
CA THR A 384 28.03 -16.25 -0.82
C THR A 384 27.97 -16.41 0.70
N GLY A 385 27.21 -15.53 1.38
CA GLY A 385 27.11 -15.46 2.82
C GLY A 385 28.14 -14.52 3.45
N GLY A 386 27.84 -14.01 4.63
CA GLY A 386 28.64 -13.00 5.33
C GLY A 386 27.78 -11.88 5.90
N LYS A 387 28.41 -10.93 6.60
CA LYS A 387 27.70 -9.80 7.19
C LYS A 387 27.44 -8.72 6.12
N PRO A 388 26.20 -8.21 5.99
CA PRO A 388 25.92 -7.06 5.12
C PRO A 388 26.72 -5.82 5.54
N THR A 389 27.21 -5.08 4.55
CA THR A 389 27.65 -3.70 4.73
C THR A 389 26.45 -2.77 4.59
N THR A 390 26.38 -1.72 5.41
CA THR A 390 25.25 -0.78 5.38
C THR A 390 25.72 0.66 5.36
N PHE A 391 24.97 1.52 4.67
CA PHE A 391 25.11 2.97 4.74
C PHE A 391 23.80 3.59 5.28
N LYS A 392 23.88 4.44 6.29
CA LYS A 392 22.72 5.10 6.91
C LYS A 392 22.55 6.51 6.35
N THR A 393 21.35 6.84 5.87
CA THR A 393 20.98 8.19 5.41
C THR A 393 20.70 9.14 6.60
N ALA A 394 20.55 10.43 6.33
CA ALA A 394 20.49 11.45 7.40
C ALA A 394 19.18 11.47 8.20
N PHE A 395 18.04 11.17 7.56
CA PHE A 395 16.71 11.44 8.14
C PHE A 395 15.84 10.19 8.34
N ASP A 396 16.44 8.99 8.32
CA ASP A 396 15.76 7.70 8.50
C ASP A 396 14.58 7.47 7.52
N ALA A 397 14.55 8.22 6.40
CA ALA A 397 13.52 8.09 5.39
C ALA A 397 13.78 6.82 4.55
N PRO A 398 12.74 6.07 4.17
CA PRO A 398 12.89 4.88 3.35
C PRO A 398 13.63 5.13 2.02
N ILE A 399 14.34 4.10 1.54
CA ILE A 399 14.88 4.04 0.18
C ILE A 399 14.03 3.03 -0.58
N THR A 400 13.10 3.51 -1.41
CA THR A 400 12.06 2.68 -2.04
C THR A 400 12.27 2.43 -3.52
N ALA A 401 13.10 3.24 -4.18
CA ALA A 401 13.46 3.05 -5.58
C ALA A 401 14.81 2.30 -5.73
N PRO A 402 14.97 1.46 -6.77
CA PRO A 402 16.24 0.80 -7.04
C PRO A 402 17.38 1.79 -7.25
N VAL A 403 18.56 1.44 -6.76
CA VAL A 403 19.79 2.23 -6.99
C VAL A 403 20.26 2.13 -8.44
N ALA A 404 21.04 3.13 -8.87
CA ALA A 404 21.88 3.04 -10.06
C ALA A 404 23.34 2.83 -9.64
N ILE A 405 24.10 2.07 -10.41
CA ILE A 405 25.51 1.78 -10.13
C ILE A 405 26.32 2.01 -11.40
N GLY A 406 27.42 2.73 -11.27
CA GLY A 406 28.33 2.99 -12.38
C GLY A 406 29.47 3.91 -11.93
N ASN A 407 30.60 3.86 -12.62
CA ASN A 407 31.77 4.69 -12.36
C ASN A 407 32.30 4.52 -10.93
N GLY A 408 32.30 3.29 -10.41
CA GLY A 408 32.73 2.98 -9.04
C GLY A 408 31.85 3.56 -7.94
N LYS A 409 30.63 4.02 -8.27
CA LYS A 409 29.71 4.68 -7.34
C LYS A 409 28.33 4.03 -7.31
N ILE A 410 27.65 4.19 -6.17
CA ILE A 410 26.23 3.85 -5.99
C ILE A 410 25.45 5.15 -5.80
N TYR A 411 24.40 5.33 -6.60
CA TYR A 411 23.49 6.47 -6.54
C TYR A 411 22.19 6.04 -5.87
N VAL A 412 21.92 6.61 -4.69
CA VAL A 412 20.86 6.17 -3.77
C VAL A 412 19.74 7.21 -3.71
N PRO A 413 18.61 6.98 -4.40
CA PRO A 413 17.44 7.86 -4.33
C PRO A 413 16.69 7.65 -3.00
N CYS A 414 16.59 8.70 -2.17
CA CYS A 414 15.96 8.61 -0.86
C CYS A 414 14.64 9.40 -0.78
N GLU A 415 13.68 8.92 0.01
CA GLU A 415 12.41 9.61 0.24
C GLU A 415 12.57 10.91 1.06
N ASP A 416 13.74 11.17 1.66
CA ASP A 416 14.05 12.46 2.32
C ASP A 416 14.35 13.61 1.35
N GLY A 417 14.45 13.31 0.05
CA GLY A 417 14.71 14.26 -1.03
C GLY A 417 16.17 14.50 -1.35
N TYR A 418 17.09 13.73 -0.75
CA TYR A 418 18.48 13.69 -1.13
C TYR A 418 18.78 12.53 -2.07
N LEU A 419 19.57 12.81 -3.12
CA LEU A 419 20.31 11.80 -3.85
C LEU A 419 21.67 11.62 -3.17
N TYR A 420 21.87 10.48 -2.51
CA TYR A 420 23.18 10.16 -1.91
C TYR A 420 24.07 9.48 -2.95
N VAL A 421 25.31 9.95 -3.06
CA VAL A 421 26.34 9.41 -3.94
C VAL A 421 27.38 8.74 -3.06
N LEU A 422 27.54 7.43 -3.20
CA LEU A 422 28.48 6.64 -2.40
C LEU A 422 29.63 6.15 -3.28
N ASN A 423 30.87 6.31 -2.83
CA ASN A 423 32.00 5.59 -3.41
C ASN A 423 31.89 4.11 -3.00
N ALA A 424 32.08 3.24 -3.96
CA ALA A 424 32.04 1.78 -3.80
C ALA A 424 33.29 1.11 -4.40
N ASP A 425 34.40 1.84 -4.40
CA ASP A 425 35.76 1.42 -4.77
C ASP A 425 36.65 1.23 -3.54
N GLY A 426 36.05 1.17 -2.33
CA GLY A 426 36.76 1.05 -1.06
C GLY A 426 37.45 2.34 -0.60
N THR A 427 37.39 3.42 -1.37
CA THR A 427 38.01 4.69 -1.01
C THR A 427 37.16 5.44 0.02
N VAL A 428 37.82 6.22 0.88
CA VAL A 428 37.19 7.11 1.86
C VAL A 428 37.77 8.50 1.66
N PRO A 429 36.97 9.51 1.26
CA PRO A 429 37.41 10.88 1.13
C PRO A 429 38.10 11.39 2.41
N GLN A 430 39.13 12.22 2.25
CA GLN A 430 39.83 12.85 3.36
C GLN A 430 39.80 14.38 3.18
N PRO A 431 39.12 15.13 4.07
CA PRO A 431 38.30 14.65 5.19
C PRO A 431 37.05 13.89 4.71
N ALA A 432 36.50 13.04 5.58
CA ALA A 432 35.25 12.33 5.29
C ALA A 432 34.09 13.32 5.10
N VAL A 433 33.25 13.07 4.10
CA VAL A 433 32.06 13.90 3.83
C VAL A 433 31.01 13.60 4.90
N ALA A 434 30.52 14.64 5.58
CA ALA A 434 29.46 14.53 6.57
C ALA A 434 28.08 14.33 5.92
N LEU A 435 27.18 13.67 6.64
CA LEU A 435 25.77 13.60 6.27
C LEU A 435 25.13 15.00 6.29
N PRO A 436 24.13 15.28 5.44
CA PRO A 436 23.43 16.56 5.45
C PRO A 436 22.66 16.75 6.76
N GLU A 437 22.71 17.96 7.32
CA GLU A 437 21.97 18.33 8.55
C GLU A 437 20.63 19.03 8.28
N ARG A 438 20.42 19.51 7.04
CA ARG A 438 19.22 20.27 6.65
C ARG A 438 18.07 19.34 6.28
N ASP A 439 17.02 19.30 7.10
CA ASP A 439 15.73 18.73 6.70
C ASP A 439 15.14 19.58 5.55
N LEU A 440 14.79 18.95 4.43
CA LEU A 440 14.16 19.62 3.28
C LEU A 440 12.67 19.90 3.49
N GLU A 441 12.13 19.50 4.63
CA GLU A 441 10.75 19.74 5.08
C GLU A 441 9.71 19.24 4.06
N ILE A 442 10.00 18.09 3.42
CA ILE A 442 9.14 17.41 2.43
C ILE A 442 7.71 17.17 2.96
N TRP A 443 7.59 17.06 4.28
CA TRP A 443 6.36 16.82 5.04
C TRP A 443 5.39 18.02 5.10
N LYS A 444 5.81 19.21 4.67
CA LYS A 444 4.94 20.39 4.58
C LYS A 444 3.95 20.27 3.43
N ILE A 445 2.73 20.72 3.68
CA ILE A 445 1.70 20.82 2.64
C ILE A 445 2.09 21.95 1.68
N ARG A 446 2.22 21.62 0.39
CA ARG A 446 2.46 22.57 -0.71
C ARG A 446 1.16 23.03 -1.36
N SER A 447 0.13 22.18 -1.35
CA SER A 447 -1.20 22.47 -1.91
C SER A 447 -2.28 22.40 -0.82
N PRO A 448 -2.44 23.46 -0.01
CA PRO A 448 -3.46 23.48 1.04
C PRO A 448 -4.86 23.38 0.46
N LEU A 449 -5.76 22.77 1.23
CA LEU A 449 -7.17 22.73 0.88
C LEU A 449 -7.74 24.15 0.81
N THR A 450 -8.54 24.41 -0.23
CA THR A 450 -9.22 25.68 -0.44
C THR A 450 -10.71 25.44 -0.73
N GLY A 451 -11.52 26.49 -0.62
CA GLY A 451 -12.95 26.44 -0.91
C GLY A 451 -13.83 26.14 0.32
N PRO A 452 -15.15 26.02 0.11
CA PRO A 452 -16.15 26.01 1.19
C PRO A 452 -16.14 24.76 2.07
N LEU A 453 -15.43 23.71 1.65
CA LEU A 453 -15.31 22.43 2.37
C LEU A 453 -13.92 22.22 2.99
N ALA A 454 -13.06 23.25 3.01
CA ALA A 454 -11.69 23.14 3.54
C ALA A 454 -11.61 23.15 5.07
N ASP A 455 -12.69 23.54 5.77
CA ASP A 455 -12.72 23.58 7.24
C ASP A 455 -12.61 22.19 7.87
N ALA A 456 -12.01 22.13 9.07
CA ALA A 456 -11.82 20.90 9.85
C ALA A 456 -13.12 20.14 10.18
N LYS A 457 -14.28 20.80 10.16
CA LYS A 457 -15.58 20.14 10.34
C LYS A 457 -15.94 19.15 9.22
N TYR A 458 -15.24 19.21 8.08
CA TYR A 458 -15.40 18.31 6.94
C TYR A 458 -14.30 17.23 6.86
N ASP A 459 -13.42 17.19 7.87
CA ASP A 459 -12.43 16.15 8.04
C ASP A 459 -13.13 14.80 8.30
N TRP A 460 -12.51 13.72 7.85
CA TRP A 460 -12.95 12.34 8.09
C TRP A 460 -11.95 11.68 9.04
N TYR A 461 -11.93 12.16 10.28
CA TYR A 461 -10.80 11.94 11.18
C TYR A 461 -10.77 10.56 11.86
N THR A 462 -11.84 9.78 11.74
CA THR A 462 -11.93 8.35 12.10
C THR A 462 -12.36 7.56 10.86
N ASN A 463 -12.15 6.23 10.78
CA ASN A 463 -12.64 5.48 9.61
C ASN A 463 -14.17 5.46 9.47
N TYR A 464 -14.91 5.90 10.48
CA TYR A 464 -16.36 6.06 10.46
C TYR A 464 -16.79 7.53 10.56
N GLY A 465 -15.90 8.46 10.20
CA GLY A 465 -16.17 9.90 10.07
C GLY A 465 -16.15 10.66 11.39
N ASP A 466 -16.74 10.10 12.44
CA ASP A 466 -16.86 10.76 13.75
C ASP A 466 -16.65 9.79 14.92
N PHE A 467 -16.79 10.31 16.15
CA PHE A 467 -16.72 9.50 17.37
C PHE A 467 -18.02 8.77 17.71
N GLY A 468 -19.14 9.15 17.10
CA GLY A 468 -20.39 8.39 17.15
C GLY A 468 -20.30 7.10 16.33
N GLY A 469 -19.30 6.96 15.46
CA GLY A 469 -19.21 5.86 14.52
C GLY A 469 -20.35 5.87 13.51
N THR A 470 -20.90 7.04 13.18
CA THR A 470 -22.08 7.14 12.32
C THR A 470 -21.81 6.69 10.89
N ASN A 471 -20.55 6.76 10.46
CA ASN A 471 -20.11 6.45 9.10
C ASN A 471 -20.85 7.26 8.02
N ALA A 472 -21.26 8.47 8.38
CA ALA A 472 -22.09 9.31 7.54
C ALA A 472 -21.65 10.78 7.59
N ASN A 473 -21.76 11.47 6.46
CA ASN A 473 -21.77 12.93 6.40
C ASN A 473 -22.73 13.42 5.30
N ALA A 474 -22.73 14.74 5.07
CA ALA A 474 -23.44 15.36 3.95
C ALA A 474 -22.60 16.52 3.42
N GLN A 475 -21.80 16.28 2.36
CA GLN A 475 -20.95 17.29 1.73
C GLN A 475 -21.47 17.73 0.36
N GLY A 476 -22.74 17.45 0.03
CA GLY A 476 -23.37 17.85 -1.23
C GLY A 476 -22.89 17.04 -2.44
N LEU A 477 -22.54 15.78 -2.21
CA LEU A 477 -22.10 14.84 -3.24
C LEU A 477 -23.13 14.76 -4.39
N LYS A 478 -22.66 14.81 -5.63
CA LYS A 478 -23.50 14.68 -6.84
C LYS A 478 -22.65 14.23 -8.04
N PRO A 479 -23.18 13.45 -8.99
CA PRO A 479 -22.46 13.14 -10.22
C PRO A 479 -22.33 14.38 -11.12
N PRO A 480 -21.41 14.39 -12.11
CA PRO A 480 -20.44 13.34 -12.40
C PRO A 480 -19.30 13.31 -11.38
N LEU A 481 -18.70 12.12 -11.20
CA LEU A 481 -17.44 11.95 -10.49
C LEU A 481 -16.28 12.14 -11.47
N ARG A 482 -15.24 12.87 -11.06
CA ARG A 482 -14.07 13.12 -11.90
C ARG A 482 -12.80 12.77 -11.14
N MET A 483 -11.91 12.02 -11.77
CA MET A 483 -10.60 11.71 -11.20
C MET A 483 -9.83 13.01 -10.93
N ARG A 484 -9.09 13.02 -9.81
CA ARG A 484 -8.25 14.14 -9.42
C ARG A 484 -6.77 13.74 -9.49
N TRP A 485 -6.43 12.67 -8.78
CA TRP A 485 -5.09 12.11 -8.71
C TRP A 485 -5.17 10.62 -8.38
N ALA A 486 -4.08 9.90 -8.65
CA ALA A 486 -3.92 8.49 -8.31
C ALA A 486 -2.51 8.25 -7.76
N ARG A 487 -2.37 7.33 -6.81
CA ARG A 487 -1.10 7.03 -6.13
C ARG A 487 -1.02 5.58 -5.69
N ARG A 488 0.18 5.02 -5.68
CA ARG A 488 0.48 3.76 -5.03
C ARG A 488 1.21 3.96 -3.69
N LEU A 489 0.94 3.06 -2.74
CA LEU A 489 1.49 3.10 -1.39
C LEU A 489 2.47 1.96 -1.07
N GLU A 490 2.64 0.99 -1.99
CA GLU A 490 3.55 -0.16 -1.82
C GLU A 490 3.30 -0.95 -0.53
N GLY A 491 2.04 -1.32 -0.26
CA GLY A 491 1.69 -2.15 0.89
C GLY A 491 0.22 -2.56 0.89
N THR A 492 -0.15 -3.51 1.75
CA THR A 492 -1.54 -3.96 1.86
C THR A 492 -2.33 -3.06 2.78
N VAL A 493 -3.40 -2.43 2.29
CA VAL A 493 -4.31 -1.62 3.13
C VAL A 493 -5.59 -2.41 3.44
N LYS A 494 -5.96 -2.49 4.71
CA LYS A 494 -7.12 -3.30 5.16
C LYS A 494 -8.21 -2.49 5.87
N HIS A 495 -8.11 -1.17 5.84
CA HIS A 495 -9.06 -0.24 6.46
C HIS A 495 -9.28 0.99 5.58
N LEU A 496 -10.33 1.77 5.86
CA LEU A 496 -10.52 3.07 5.21
C LEU A 496 -9.47 4.06 5.72
N PRO A 497 -8.96 4.97 4.88
CA PRO A 497 -8.05 6.02 5.34
C PRO A 497 -8.81 7.04 6.20
N VAL A 498 -8.06 7.87 6.94
CA VAL A 498 -8.63 9.02 7.67
C VAL A 498 -8.03 10.31 7.15
N CYS A 499 -8.81 11.38 7.19
CA CYS A 499 -8.45 12.67 6.66
C CYS A 499 -8.51 13.73 7.76
N GLY A 500 -7.51 14.59 7.82
CA GLY A 500 -7.56 15.79 8.64
C GLY A 500 -6.31 16.66 8.54
N GLY A 501 -6.46 17.95 8.83
CA GLY A 501 -5.38 18.93 8.70
C GLY A 501 -4.75 18.99 7.30
N GLY A 502 -5.57 18.79 6.25
CA GLY A 502 -5.15 18.77 4.85
C GLY A 502 -4.46 17.48 4.38
N ARG A 503 -4.41 16.45 5.21
CA ARG A 503 -3.72 15.18 4.93
C ARG A 503 -4.68 14.00 4.93
N LEU A 504 -4.31 12.97 4.18
CA LEU A 504 -4.87 11.63 4.26
C LEU A 504 -3.83 10.72 4.91
N TYR A 505 -4.27 9.94 5.89
CA TYR A 505 -3.44 9.01 6.66
C TYR A 505 -3.91 7.58 6.51
N THR A 506 -2.96 6.67 6.37
CA THR A 506 -3.21 5.23 6.36
C THR A 506 -1.99 4.47 6.88
N HIS A 507 -2.16 3.17 7.16
CA HIS A 507 -1.04 2.27 7.38
C HIS A 507 -1.26 0.96 6.63
N THR A 508 -0.18 0.19 6.50
CA THR A 508 -0.18 -1.09 5.81
C THR A 508 -0.12 -2.23 6.81
N ALA A 509 -0.58 -3.41 6.40
CA ALA A 509 -0.55 -4.62 7.20
C ALA A 509 0.88 -5.02 7.64
N GLU A 510 1.88 -4.51 6.94
CA GLU A 510 3.30 -4.76 7.11
C GLU A 510 4.01 -3.71 7.98
N GLY A 511 3.30 -2.69 8.49
CA GLY A 511 3.85 -1.75 9.48
C GLY A 511 4.29 -0.39 8.96
N GLN A 512 4.05 -0.09 7.67
CA GLN A 512 4.25 1.25 7.12
C GLN A 512 3.11 2.17 7.56
N ILE A 513 3.41 3.40 7.98
CA ILE A 513 2.44 4.47 8.26
C ILE A 513 2.75 5.62 7.29
N ILE A 514 1.72 6.09 6.59
CA ILE A 514 1.86 6.97 5.43
C ILE A 514 0.93 8.17 5.58
N ALA A 515 1.46 9.35 5.26
CA ALA A 515 0.68 10.57 5.07
C ALA A 515 0.85 11.12 3.65
N VAL A 516 -0.26 11.47 3.03
CA VAL A 516 -0.30 12.13 1.72
C VAL A 516 -1.12 13.42 1.76
N GLU A 517 -0.81 14.37 0.88
CA GLU A 517 -1.65 15.55 0.68
C GLU A 517 -2.99 15.17 0.07
N GLN A 518 -4.08 15.71 0.62
CA GLN A 518 -5.43 15.44 0.10
C GLN A 518 -5.65 15.99 -1.31
N ASP A 519 -5.09 17.16 -1.65
CA ASP A 519 -5.38 17.78 -2.95
C ASP A 519 -4.62 17.15 -4.13
N THR A 520 -3.46 16.57 -3.86
CA THR A 520 -2.49 16.22 -4.91
C THR A 520 -1.99 14.78 -4.85
N GLY A 521 -2.21 14.07 -3.73
CA GLY A 521 -1.65 12.74 -3.52
C GLY A 521 -0.16 12.73 -3.19
N ARG A 522 0.50 13.89 -3.09
CA ARG A 522 1.92 14.02 -2.72
C ARG A 522 2.26 13.28 -1.43
N LEU A 523 3.39 12.58 -1.38
CA LEU A 523 3.84 11.91 -0.15
C LEU A 523 4.44 12.98 0.73
N LEU A 524 4.01 13.02 1.97
CA LEU A 524 4.59 13.93 2.94
C LEU A 524 5.63 13.19 3.79
N TRP A 525 5.31 11.97 4.20
CA TRP A 525 6.24 11.09 4.88
C TRP A 525 5.74 9.65 4.87
N ARG A 526 6.71 8.74 4.95
CA ARG A 526 6.54 7.31 5.25
C ARG A 526 7.38 6.98 6.47
N ARG A 527 6.80 6.21 7.38
CA ARG A 527 7.50 5.65 8.55
C ARG A 527 7.23 4.16 8.61
N TYR A 528 8.20 3.40 9.11
CA TYR A 528 8.09 1.95 9.22
C TYR A 528 8.35 1.51 10.65
N TRP A 529 7.47 0.67 11.17
CA TRP A 529 7.68 -0.05 12.42
C TRP A 529 7.72 -1.54 12.15
N PRO A 530 8.83 -2.23 12.50
CA PRO A 530 8.91 -3.67 12.37
C PRO A 530 7.96 -4.38 13.36
N ASP A 531 7.82 -5.69 13.18
CA ASP A 531 7.01 -6.59 14.01
C ASP A 531 5.51 -6.26 14.06
N VAL A 532 5.02 -5.45 13.11
CA VAL A 532 3.59 -5.25 12.87
C VAL A 532 3.09 -6.37 11.97
N TYR A 533 2.03 -7.04 12.40
CA TYR A 533 1.46 -8.15 11.66
C TYR A 533 -0.04 -7.95 11.50
N LEU A 534 -0.46 -7.71 10.26
CA LEU A 534 -1.87 -7.67 9.86
C LEU A 534 -2.70 -6.68 10.67
N SER A 535 -2.36 -5.38 10.58
CA SER A 535 -3.12 -4.32 11.23
C SER A 535 -4.39 -3.93 10.43
N PHE A 536 -5.58 -4.16 11.01
CA PHE A 536 -6.89 -3.92 10.35
C PHE A 536 -7.64 -2.67 10.84
N THR A 537 -7.14 -2.03 11.88
CA THR A 537 -7.79 -0.88 12.51
C THR A 537 -7.20 0.40 11.96
N SER A 538 -8.01 1.31 11.46
CA SER A 538 -7.52 2.58 10.92
C SER A 538 -6.85 3.44 11.99
N PRO A 539 -6.00 4.41 11.60
CA PRO A 539 -5.57 5.44 12.52
C PRO A 539 -6.73 6.40 12.88
N LEU A 540 -6.50 7.27 13.86
CA LEU A 540 -7.36 8.39 14.24
C LEU A 540 -6.54 9.68 14.16
N TYR A 541 -7.04 10.70 13.46
CA TYR A 541 -6.47 12.05 13.50
C TYR A 541 -7.20 12.91 14.53
N ILE A 542 -6.48 13.69 15.33
CA ILE A 542 -7.07 14.72 16.19
C ILE A 542 -6.02 15.74 16.62
N ASN A 543 -6.32 17.05 16.47
CA ASN A 543 -5.49 18.14 17.00
C ASN A 543 -3.99 18.02 16.67
N GLY A 544 -3.66 17.67 15.42
CA GLY A 544 -2.26 17.51 14.99
C GLY A 544 -1.59 16.22 15.48
N LYS A 545 -2.32 15.29 16.10
CA LYS A 545 -1.84 13.96 16.50
C LYS A 545 -2.49 12.86 15.67
N LEU A 546 -1.77 11.77 15.49
CA LEU A 546 -2.24 10.55 14.84
C LEU A 546 -2.12 9.39 15.82
N LEU A 547 -3.25 8.79 16.21
CA LEU A 547 -3.30 7.60 17.07
C LEU A 547 -3.44 6.35 16.21
N ILE A 548 -2.53 5.38 16.40
CA ILE A 548 -2.47 4.16 15.59
C ILE A 548 -2.33 2.94 16.50
N PRO A 549 -3.39 2.12 16.63
CA PRO A 549 -3.26 0.78 17.20
C PRO A 549 -2.59 -0.13 16.15
N GLN A 550 -1.43 -0.70 16.49
CA GLN A 550 -0.76 -1.69 15.66
C GLN A 550 -0.62 -3.00 16.41
N ALA A 551 -1.16 -4.07 15.80
CA ALA A 551 -1.03 -5.41 16.32
C ALA A 551 0.29 -6.03 15.85
N GLY A 552 1.05 -6.59 16.78
CA GLY A 552 2.21 -7.42 16.51
C GLY A 552 2.02 -8.82 17.07
N ILE A 553 2.73 -9.81 16.53
CA ILE A 553 2.61 -11.22 16.95
C ILE A 553 2.90 -11.41 18.44
N LYS A 554 3.87 -10.67 18.98
CA LYS A 554 4.28 -10.78 20.39
C LYS A 554 3.69 -9.69 21.28
N LYS A 555 3.46 -8.50 20.71
CA LYS A 555 3.00 -7.31 21.45
C LYS A 555 2.19 -6.42 20.51
N SER A 556 1.05 -5.91 20.99
CA SER A 556 0.32 -4.83 20.33
C SER A 556 0.55 -3.51 21.06
N ARG A 557 0.66 -2.42 20.29
CA ARG A 557 1.01 -1.09 20.79
C ARG A 557 0.06 -0.04 20.25
N MET A 558 -0.31 0.90 21.12
CA MET A 558 -0.90 2.15 20.73
C MET A 558 0.23 3.13 20.49
N ARG A 559 0.25 3.78 19.33
CA ARG A 559 1.23 4.82 18.99
C ARG A 559 0.54 6.14 18.81
N CYS A 560 1.18 7.21 19.27
CA CYS A 560 0.78 8.57 18.97
C CYS A 560 1.92 9.25 18.22
N LEU A 561 1.64 9.72 17.01
CA LEU A 561 2.59 10.44 16.18
C LEU A 561 2.17 11.90 16.06
N ASP A 562 3.16 12.77 15.86
CA ASP A 562 2.92 14.08 15.29
C ASP A 562 2.41 13.90 13.86
N ALA A 563 1.22 14.40 13.59
CA ALA A 563 0.52 14.12 12.33
C ALA A 563 1.15 14.86 11.14
N ALA A 564 1.92 15.93 11.38
CA ALA A 564 2.59 16.68 10.32
C ALA A 564 3.87 15.97 9.87
N THR A 565 4.65 15.42 10.79
CA THR A 565 6.03 14.93 10.57
C THR A 565 6.18 13.41 10.66
N GLY A 566 5.18 12.71 11.21
CA GLY A 566 5.24 11.28 11.51
C GLY A 566 6.16 10.93 12.68
N LYS A 567 6.67 11.93 13.42
CA LYS A 567 7.54 11.71 14.58
C LYS A 567 6.76 11.05 15.71
N LEU A 568 7.36 10.04 16.35
CA LEU A 568 6.77 9.40 17.53
C LEU A 568 6.71 10.38 18.70
N LEU A 569 5.52 10.58 19.26
CA LEU A 569 5.31 11.35 20.49
C LEU A 569 5.35 10.43 21.71
N TRP A 570 4.61 9.33 21.65
CA TRP A 570 4.63 8.27 22.65
C TRP A 570 4.13 6.94 22.09
N GLU A 571 4.49 5.84 22.75
CA GLU A 571 3.90 4.53 22.53
C GLU A 571 3.57 3.84 23.85
N ALA A 572 2.47 3.09 23.87
CA ALA A 572 2.04 2.34 25.04
C ALA A 572 1.67 0.90 24.64
N PRO A 573 2.16 -0.14 25.36
CA PRO A 573 1.69 -1.50 25.15
C PRO A 573 0.25 -1.65 25.65
N PHE A 574 -0.57 -2.44 24.95
CA PHE A 574 -1.93 -2.72 25.43
C PHE A 574 -2.30 -4.21 25.41
N THR A 575 -1.64 -5.06 24.61
CA THR A 575 -1.78 -6.52 24.74
C THR A 575 -0.47 -7.26 24.45
N GLY A 576 -0.27 -8.40 25.12
CA GLY A 576 0.86 -9.33 24.90
C GLY A 576 0.60 -10.36 23.78
N SER A 577 -0.24 -9.99 22.83
CA SER A 577 -0.68 -10.83 21.73
C SER A 577 -1.20 -9.97 20.59
N PRO A 578 -1.34 -10.49 19.36
CA PRO A 578 -2.00 -9.73 18.33
C PRO A 578 -3.45 -9.58 18.81
N SER A 579 -3.82 -8.34 19.14
CA SER A 579 -5.15 -8.02 19.64
C SER A 579 -5.90 -7.32 18.54
N TRP A 580 -7.06 -7.87 18.21
CA TRP A 580 -7.79 -7.58 17.00
C TRP A 580 -9.11 -6.98 17.38
N SER A 581 -9.19 -5.67 17.49
CA SER A 581 -10.46 -5.00 17.20
C SER A 581 -10.73 -5.18 15.71
N ARG A 582 -11.80 -5.86 15.33
CA ARG A 582 -12.25 -5.77 13.94
C ARG A 582 -12.86 -4.37 13.77
N GLN A 583 -12.16 -3.52 13.02
CA GLN A 583 -12.70 -2.36 12.31
C GLN A 583 -12.97 -1.07 13.09
N PHE A 584 -12.94 -1.04 14.42
CA PHE A 584 -13.30 0.17 15.16
C PHE A 584 -12.07 1.00 15.59
N PRO A 585 -12.07 2.32 15.31
CA PRO A 585 -10.94 3.18 15.59
C PRO A 585 -10.88 3.51 17.08
N PRO A 586 -9.76 4.07 17.57
CA PRO A 586 -9.76 4.79 18.84
C PRO A 586 -10.79 5.93 18.81
N VAL A 587 -11.34 6.29 19.96
CA VAL A 587 -12.16 7.50 20.15
C VAL A 587 -11.53 8.41 21.18
N VAL A 588 -11.84 9.70 21.14
CA VAL A 588 -11.32 10.67 22.10
C VAL A 588 -12.47 11.43 22.77
N HIS A 589 -12.36 11.62 24.09
CA HIS A 589 -13.25 12.49 24.85
C HIS A 589 -12.42 13.38 25.79
N GLY A 590 -12.43 14.70 25.55
CA GLY A 590 -11.49 15.61 26.21
C GLY A 590 -10.04 15.25 25.84
N ASN A 591 -9.18 15.05 26.84
CA ASN A 591 -7.79 14.62 26.64
C ASN A 591 -7.58 13.11 26.79
N ILE A 592 -8.64 12.30 26.68
CA ILE A 592 -8.57 10.86 26.94
C ILE A 592 -8.81 10.10 25.64
N ALA A 593 -7.79 9.34 25.21
CA ALA A 593 -7.86 8.41 24.09
C ALA A 593 -8.30 7.03 24.56
N ILE A 594 -9.34 6.48 23.95
CA ILE A 594 -10.00 5.25 24.39
C ILE A 594 -9.98 4.22 23.26
N TYR A 595 -9.61 2.98 23.58
CA TYR A 595 -9.59 1.87 22.64
C TYR A 595 -10.04 0.57 23.30
N ALA A 596 -10.94 -0.16 22.64
CA ALA A 596 -11.35 -1.49 23.07
C ALA A 596 -10.53 -2.58 22.36
N SER A 597 -10.23 -3.66 23.06
CA SER A 597 -9.37 -4.73 22.54
C SER A 597 -9.64 -6.06 23.25
N GLY A 598 -9.32 -7.17 22.59
CA GLY A 598 -9.32 -8.50 23.20
C GLY A 598 -7.91 -9.00 23.47
N SER A 599 -7.59 -9.45 24.68
CA SER A 599 -6.23 -9.92 25.05
C SER A 599 -6.22 -11.40 25.42
N GLY A 600 -5.59 -12.28 24.64
CA GLY A 600 -5.37 -13.71 24.96
C GLY A 600 -4.10 -14.27 24.33
N GLU A 601 -3.59 -15.43 24.74
CA GLU A 601 -2.37 -16.01 24.17
C GLU A 601 -2.56 -16.59 22.75
N TYR A 602 -1.59 -16.36 21.86
CA TYR A 602 -1.55 -16.93 20.51
C TYR A 602 -0.31 -17.83 20.38
N ALA A 603 -0.42 -18.87 19.55
CA ALA A 603 0.73 -19.62 19.08
C ALA A 603 1.59 -18.70 18.20
N ALA A 604 2.92 -18.86 18.24
CA ALA A 604 3.80 -18.10 17.36
C ALA A 604 3.63 -18.56 15.91
N GLN A 605 3.74 -17.61 14.97
CA GLN A 605 3.92 -17.94 13.56
C GLN A 605 5.25 -18.70 13.39
N GLY A 606 5.26 -19.79 12.62
CA GLY A 606 6.45 -20.64 12.46
C GLY A 606 6.57 -21.80 13.46
N THR A 607 5.49 -22.12 14.20
CA THR A 607 5.33 -23.47 14.80
C THR A 607 4.89 -24.47 13.71
N GLU A 608 4.79 -25.78 14.02
CA GLU A 608 4.38 -26.82 13.06
C GLU A 608 3.04 -26.56 12.33
N LYS A 609 2.26 -25.54 12.73
CA LYS A 609 1.03 -25.11 12.07
C LYS A 609 1.02 -23.59 11.83
N ALA A 610 0.82 -23.19 10.57
CA ALA A 610 0.50 -21.81 10.21
C ALA A 610 -0.86 -21.39 10.80
N PHE A 611 -1.07 -20.08 10.98
CA PHE A 611 -2.35 -19.58 11.45
C PHE A 611 -3.47 -19.88 10.44
N THR A 612 -4.54 -20.52 10.89
CA THR A 612 -5.69 -20.83 10.03
C THR A 612 -6.82 -19.80 10.13
N PHE A 613 -7.90 -19.97 9.37
CA PHE A 613 -9.18 -19.29 9.58
C PHE A 613 -10.12 -20.22 10.37
N GLY A 614 -10.19 -20.01 11.68
CA GLY A 614 -10.94 -20.83 12.62
C GLY A 614 -10.18 -22.08 13.09
N GLY A 615 -10.59 -22.57 14.26
CA GLY A 615 -9.99 -23.71 14.94
C GLY A 615 -10.45 -23.80 16.40
N LYS A 616 -10.05 -24.87 17.09
CA LYS A 616 -10.14 -24.99 18.55
C LYS A 616 -8.79 -24.66 19.17
N PRO A 617 -8.72 -24.05 20.37
CA PRO A 617 -7.45 -23.69 20.99
C PRO A 617 -6.53 -24.89 21.09
N ALA A 618 -5.26 -24.69 20.76
CA ALA A 618 -4.24 -25.67 21.05
C ALA A 618 -3.94 -25.64 22.55
N VAL A 619 -3.76 -26.80 23.16
CA VAL A 619 -3.36 -26.91 24.57
C VAL A 619 -1.85 -27.13 24.60
N ARG A 620 -1.12 -26.26 25.30
CA ARG A 620 0.32 -26.40 25.53
C ARG A 620 0.61 -27.52 26.54
N PRO A 621 1.85 -28.05 26.59
CA PRO A 621 2.25 -29.03 27.60
C PRO A 621 2.02 -28.59 29.04
N ASP A 622 2.02 -27.28 29.30
CA ASP A 622 1.73 -26.68 30.61
C ASP A 622 0.22 -26.49 30.90
N GLY A 623 -0.66 -26.98 30.01
CA GLY A 623 -2.11 -26.92 30.15
C GLY A 623 -2.76 -25.61 29.71
N ARG A 624 -1.98 -24.59 29.30
CA ARG A 624 -2.55 -23.33 28.79
C ARG A 624 -3.14 -23.49 27.39
N GLU A 625 -4.25 -22.80 27.14
CA GLU A 625 -4.87 -22.73 25.81
C GLU A 625 -4.27 -21.58 25.01
N VAL A 626 -3.92 -21.80 23.75
CA VAL A 626 -3.45 -20.76 22.83
C VAL A 626 -4.21 -20.79 21.50
N MET A 627 -4.40 -19.62 20.90
CA MET A 627 -4.99 -19.47 19.58
C MET A 627 -3.97 -19.83 18.49
N SER A 628 -4.27 -20.84 17.66
CA SER A 628 -3.49 -21.18 16.45
C SER A 628 -4.16 -20.65 15.17
N TRP A 629 -5.07 -19.69 15.29
CA TRP A 629 -5.70 -19.00 14.17
C TRP A 629 -5.87 -17.54 14.52
N ILE A 630 -5.83 -16.71 13.48
CA ILE A 630 -5.89 -15.25 13.60
C ILE A 630 -7.34 -14.75 13.71
N TYR A 631 -8.31 -15.54 13.22
CA TYR A 631 -9.62 -15.03 12.86
C TYR A 631 -10.71 -16.10 12.86
N SER A 632 -11.93 -15.76 13.28
CA SER A 632 -13.17 -16.44 12.85
C SER A 632 -14.39 -15.52 13.02
N ASN A 633 -15.42 -15.73 12.20
CA ASN A 633 -16.71 -15.02 12.28
C ASN A 633 -17.64 -15.62 13.32
N ASP A 634 -17.51 -16.92 13.53
CA ASP A 634 -18.51 -17.74 14.20
C ASP A 634 -17.91 -18.47 15.39
N ASN A 635 -16.84 -17.92 16.02
CA ASN A 635 -16.03 -18.66 16.98
C ASN A 635 -16.36 -18.39 18.45
N PRO A 636 -17.06 -19.32 19.12
CA PRO A 636 -17.21 -19.36 20.58
C PRO A 636 -15.99 -19.96 21.34
N TYR A 637 -14.91 -20.36 20.65
CA TYR A 637 -13.73 -21.05 21.21
C TYR A 637 -12.56 -20.09 21.54
N TYR A 638 -12.81 -18.91 22.11
CA TYR A 638 -11.73 -18.05 22.63
C TYR A 638 -10.97 -18.74 23.77
N PRO A 639 -9.63 -18.71 23.86
CA PRO A 639 -8.88 -19.26 24.98
C PRO A 639 -9.40 -18.82 26.35
N LYS A 640 -9.21 -19.67 27.36
CA LYS A 640 -9.67 -19.41 28.74
C LYS A 640 -9.13 -18.10 29.33
N ASP A 641 -7.97 -17.64 28.91
CA ASP A 641 -7.33 -16.40 29.38
C ASP A 641 -7.73 -15.17 28.56
N HIS A 642 -8.49 -15.33 27.46
CA HIS A 642 -8.87 -14.22 26.58
C HIS A 642 -9.80 -13.23 27.30
N ARG A 643 -9.46 -11.96 27.30
CA ARG A 643 -10.16 -10.90 28.03
C ARG A 643 -10.67 -9.79 27.12
N PRO A 644 -11.96 -9.43 27.18
CA PRO A 644 -12.47 -8.19 26.60
C PRO A 644 -12.08 -7.01 27.48
N ARG A 645 -11.29 -6.07 26.94
CA ARG A 645 -10.73 -4.93 27.67
C ARG A 645 -11.03 -3.60 26.98
N ILE A 646 -11.14 -2.54 27.77
CA ILE A 646 -11.11 -1.15 27.30
C ILE A 646 -9.95 -0.45 27.99
N TRP A 647 -9.18 0.27 27.21
CA TRP A 647 -8.03 1.05 27.64
C TRP A 647 -8.32 2.52 27.44
N ALA A 648 -7.89 3.34 28.40
CA ALA A 648 -7.89 4.78 28.27
C ALA A 648 -6.52 5.34 28.61
N TRP A 649 -5.99 6.18 27.73
CA TRP A 649 -4.73 6.88 27.90
C TRP A 649 -4.94 8.39 27.90
N ASP A 650 -4.08 9.08 28.61
CA ASP A 650 -3.90 10.51 28.42
C ASP A 650 -3.31 10.73 27.01
N LEU A 651 -3.98 11.55 26.21
CA LEU A 651 -3.69 11.73 24.78
C LEU A 651 -2.30 12.33 24.54
N ASP A 652 -1.79 13.14 25.46
CA ASP A 652 -0.51 13.83 25.31
C ASP A 652 0.67 12.98 25.78
N THR A 653 0.49 12.18 26.83
CA THR A 653 1.59 11.45 27.49
C THR A 653 1.59 9.95 27.24
N GLY A 654 0.48 9.37 26.79
CA GLY A 654 0.33 7.92 26.63
C GLY A 654 0.24 7.16 27.96
N LYS A 655 0.11 7.86 29.09
CA LYS A 655 -0.08 7.23 30.41
C LYS A 655 -1.48 6.65 30.50
N VAL A 656 -1.60 5.42 30.99
CA VAL A 656 -2.91 4.79 31.25
C VAL A 656 -3.63 5.59 32.32
N VAL A 657 -4.83 6.08 31.99
CA VAL A 657 -5.75 6.75 32.93
C VAL A 657 -6.60 5.71 33.64
N TRP A 658 -7.16 4.77 32.89
CA TRP A 658 -7.89 3.63 33.43
C TRP A 658 -7.91 2.46 32.44
N GLU A 659 -8.16 1.27 32.98
CA GLU A 659 -8.41 0.04 32.23
C GLU A 659 -9.67 -0.62 32.77
N LYS A 660 -10.48 -1.22 31.88
CA LYS A 660 -11.68 -1.97 32.26
C LYS A 660 -11.65 -3.38 31.70
N ASP A 661 -11.73 -4.38 32.59
CA ASP A 661 -11.84 -5.81 32.24
C ASP A 661 -13.30 -6.29 32.34
N PHE A 662 -13.84 -6.81 31.25
CA PHE A 662 -15.20 -7.34 31.16
C PHE A 662 -15.26 -8.88 31.21
N SER A 663 -14.16 -9.56 31.55
CA SER A 663 -14.05 -11.04 31.53
C SER A 663 -15.07 -11.76 32.41
N LYS A 664 -15.63 -11.09 33.42
CA LYS A 664 -16.68 -11.68 34.28
C LYS A 664 -17.99 -11.97 33.52
N TYR A 665 -18.22 -11.30 32.39
CA TYR A 665 -19.42 -11.47 31.57
C TYR A 665 -19.23 -12.48 30.44
N GLY A 666 -18.01 -12.72 30.00
CA GLY A 666 -17.69 -13.64 28.93
C GLY A 666 -16.27 -13.48 28.41
N ARG A 667 -15.97 -14.21 27.33
CA ARG A 667 -14.66 -14.22 26.66
C ARG A 667 -14.83 -13.68 25.25
N GLY A 668 -13.90 -12.84 24.80
CA GLY A 668 -13.96 -12.19 23.50
C GLY A 668 -13.32 -10.81 23.52
N GLY A 669 -13.98 -9.82 22.92
CA GLY A 669 -13.46 -8.45 22.79
C GLY A 669 -12.73 -8.19 21.48
N ASN A 670 -12.60 -9.19 20.60
CA ASN A 670 -12.11 -8.96 19.24
C ASN A 670 -13.21 -8.40 18.32
N ASP A 671 -14.45 -8.87 18.51
CA ASP A 671 -15.65 -8.33 17.88
C ASP A 671 -16.37 -7.45 18.88
N CYS A 672 -16.07 -6.15 18.85
CA CYS A 672 -16.74 -5.16 19.66
C CYS A 672 -16.88 -3.84 18.90
N GLY A 673 -17.42 -2.82 19.56
CA GLY A 673 -17.51 -1.46 19.05
C GLY A 673 -17.48 -0.47 20.21
N ILE A 674 -17.04 0.75 19.91
CA ILE A 674 -17.10 1.88 20.83
C ILE A 674 -17.62 3.12 20.11
N ALA A 675 -18.38 3.96 20.81
CA ALA A 675 -18.76 5.28 20.33
C ALA A 675 -18.87 6.27 21.48
N VAL A 676 -18.76 7.56 21.17
CA VAL A 676 -18.99 8.66 22.09
C VAL A 676 -20.20 9.45 21.61
N LEU A 677 -21.17 9.64 22.48
CA LEU A 677 -22.36 10.46 22.26
C LEU A 677 -22.72 11.16 23.57
N ASP A 678 -23.02 12.46 23.52
CA ASP A 678 -23.46 13.27 24.66
C ASP A 678 -22.59 13.14 25.93
N GLY A 679 -21.26 13.06 25.73
CA GLY A 679 -20.28 12.95 26.80
C GLY A 679 -20.22 11.58 27.49
N LYS A 680 -20.85 10.55 26.91
CA LYS A 680 -20.82 9.16 27.37
C LYS A 680 -20.06 8.27 26.39
N LEU A 681 -19.42 7.24 26.93
CA LEU A 681 -18.79 6.17 26.15
C LEU A 681 -19.74 4.98 26.08
N TYR A 682 -20.02 4.50 24.88
CA TYR A 682 -20.77 3.27 24.63
C TYR A 682 -19.81 2.19 24.20
N TYR A 683 -19.97 1.00 24.74
CA TYR A 683 -19.19 -0.19 24.41
C TYR A 683 -20.13 -1.36 24.18
N SER A 684 -19.92 -2.12 23.10
CA SER A 684 -20.69 -3.34 22.84
C SER A 684 -19.74 -4.44 22.38
N THR A 685 -19.91 -5.67 22.87
CA THR A 685 -19.01 -6.79 22.57
C THR A 685 -19.74 -8.13 22.52
N PHE A 686 -19.24 -9.02 21.66
CA PHE A 686 -19.79 -10.34 21.43
C PHE A 686 -18.97 -11.44 22.12
N PHE A 687 -19.64 -12.37 22.78
CA PHE A 687 -19.05 -13.54 23.46
C PHE A 687 -19.43 -14.88 22.82
N GLY A 688 -20.10 -14.86 21.66
CA GLY A 688 -20.55 -16.06 20.95
C GLY A 688 -22.06 -16.31 21.10
N TYR A 689 -22.67 -17.04 20.15
CA TYR A 689 -24.10 -17.35 20.16
C TYR A 689 -24.44 -18.73 20.75
N ALA A 690 -23.44 -19.62 20.88
CA ALA A 690 -23.62 -21.02 21.26
C ALA A 690 -23.62 -21.22 22.79
N SER A 691 -24.81 -21.29 23.39
CA SER A 691 -25.00 -21.49 24.83
C SER A 691 -24.51 -22.87 25.29
N SER A 692 -24.80 -23.90 24.49
CA SER A 692 -24.38 -25.28 24.75
C SER A 692 -22.86 -25.41 24.88
N GLN A 693 -22.11 -24.62 24.13
CA GLN A 693 -20.65 -24.60 24.20
C GLN A 693 -20.14 -23.83 25.41
N ARG A 694 -20.70 -22.65 25.70
CA ARG A 694 -20.31 -21.89 26.89
C ARG A 694 -20.50 -22.72 28.15
N ARG A 695 -21.58 -23.50 28.23
CA ARG A 695 -21.84 -24.44 29.33
C ARG A 695 -20.68 -25.42 29.53
N ARG A 696 -20.22 -26.07 28.46
CA ARG A 696 -19.08 -27.02 28.50
C ARG A 696 -17.78 -26.36 28.95
N ARG A 697 -17.67 -25.03 28.86
CA ARG A 697 -16.47 -24.27 29.22
C ARG A 697 -16.61 -23.49 30.53
N GLY A 698 -17.71 -23.69 31.28
CA GLY A 698 -17.95 -23.00 32.54
C GLY A 698 -18.17 -21.49 32.39
N LEU A 699 -18.62 -21.03 31.22
CA LEU A 699 -18.94 -19.62 30.97
C LEU A 699 -20.44 -19.35 31.18
N PRO A 700 -20.85 -18.11 31.51
CA PRO A 700 -22.26 -17.75 31.64
C PRO A 700 -23.07 -18.15 30.40
N VAL A 701 -24.11 -18.96 30.56
CA VAL A 701 -24.82 -19.60 29.43
C VAL A 701 -25.88 -18.68 28.83
N GLU A 702 -26.47 -17.83 29.65
CA GLU A 702 -27.44 -16.80 29.29
C GLU A 702 -26.82 -15.50 28.76
N ASN A 703 -25.48 -15.38 28.72
CA ASN A 703 -24.79 -14.18 28.26
C ASN A 703 -24.02 -14.41 26.95
N ASN A 704 -24.55 -13.87 25.86
CA ASN A 704 -23.92 -13.91 24.53
C ASN A 704 -23.07 -12.68 24.21
N GLY A 705 -23.12 -11.64 25.05
CA GLY A 705 -22.52 -10.35 24.78
C GLY A 705 -23.10 -9.27 25.68
N ILE A 706 -22.45 -8.10 25.70
CA ILE A 706 -22.92 -6.96 26.50
C ILE A 706 -22.92 -5.68 25.68
N THR A 707 -23.78 -4.76 26.07
CA THR A 707 -23.68 -3.34 25.74
C THR A 707 -23.69 -2.54 27.02
N ALA A 708 -22.79 -1.57 27.15
CA ALA A 708 -22.61 -0.76 28.34
C ALA A 708 -22.42 0.71 27.98
N CYS A 709 -22.99 1.57 28.82
CA CYS A 709 -22.61 2.98 28.89
C CYS A 709 -21.61 3.16 30.03
N LEU A 710 -20.56 3.91 29.77
CA LEU A 710 -19.51 4.24 30.71
C LEU A 710 -19.31 5.75 30.76
N ASP A 711 -18.83 6.21 31.90
CA ASP A 711 -18.19 7.50 32.00
C ASP A 711 -16.79 7.43 31.34
N PRO A 712 -16.51 8.21 30.29
CA PRO A 712 -15.25 8.13 29.55
C PRO A 712 -14.03 8.56 30.37
N LYS A 713 -14.21 9.37 31.42
CA LYS A 713 -13.10 9.87 32.24
C LYS A 713 -12.65 8.86 33.28
N THR A 714 -13.56 8.02 33.76
CA THR A 714 -13.32 7.12 34.91
C THR A 714 -13.45 5.64 34.57
N GLY A 715 -14.05 5.28 33.43
CA GLY A 715 -14.38 3.89 33.12
C GLY A 715 -15.46 3.29 34.03
N LYS A 716 -16.18 4.13 34.78
CA LYS A 716 -17.31 3.70 35.63
C LYS A 716 -18.49 3.35 34.73
N VAL A 717 -19.06 2.17 34.92
CA VAL A 717 -20.27 1.74 34.20
C VAL A 717 -21.47 2.51 34.76
N VAL A 718 -22.22 3.16 33.88
CA VAL A 718 -23.47 3.88 34.18
C VAL A 718 -24.64 2.90 34.10
N TRP A 719 -24.74 2.17 32.99
CA TRP A 719 -25.70 1.08 32.81
C TRP A 719 -25.07 -0.01 31.93
N LEU A 720 -25.61 -1.23 32.03
CA LEU A 720 -25.18 -2.37 31.22
C LEU A 720 -26.38 -3.30 30.96
N THR A 721 -26.45 -3.84 29.74
CA THR A 721 -27.39 -4.87 29.35
C THR A 721 -26.66 -6.03 28.66
N ASN A 722 -27.18 -7.25 28.81
CA ASN A 722 -26.77 -8.45 28.08
C ASN A 722 -27.85 -8.93 27.09
N LYS A 723 -28.91 -8.13 26.88
CA LYS A 723 -30.00 -8.48 25.97
C LYS A 723 -29.69 -8.11 24.52
N TYR A 724 -28.97 -7.00 24.33
CA TYR A 724 -28.65 -6.42 23.02
C TYR A 724 -27.16 -6.12 22.95
N TYR A 725 -26.49 -6.60 21.91
CA TYR A 725 -25.05 -6.49 21.74
C TYR A 725 -24.69 -6.69 20.27
N VAL A 726 -23.58 -6.11 19.83
CA VAL A 726 -23.07 -6.35 18.48
C VAL A 726 -22.83 -7.83 18.31
N THR A 727 -23.14 -8.35 17.13
CA THR A 727 -22.70 -9.70 16.74
C THR A 727 -21.59 -9.56 15.69
N SER A 728 -20.70 -10.56 15.56
CA SER A 728 -19.41 -10.47 14.84
C SER A 728 -19.43 -9.65 13.54
N LYS A 729 -18.29 -9.04 13.17
CA LYS A 729 -18.11 -8.17 11.98
C LYS A 729 -18.88 -6.85 11.98
N CYS A 730 -19.41 -6.36 13.10
CA CYS A 730 -20.05 -5.04 13.16
C CYS A 730 -19.55 -4.25 14.37
N THR A 731 -19.38 -2.93 14.19
CA THR A 731 -19.24 -1.96 15.29
C THR A 731 -20.62 -1.38 15.66
N LEU A 732 -20.67 -0.62 16.76
CA LEU A 732 -21.86 0.15 17.14
C LEU A 732 -21.77 1.58 16.59
N SER A 733 -22.93 2.19 16.40
CA SER A 733 -23.07 3.60 16.00
C SER A 733 -23.96 4.35 16.99
N ALA A 734 -23.78 5.65 17.13
CA ALA A 734 -24.53 6.47 18.07
C ALA A 734 -24.87 7.84 17.45
N ARG A 735 -26.15 8.24 17.53
CA ARG A 735 -26.63 9.53 17.04
C ARG A 735 -27.97 9.90 17.70
N GLY A 736 -28.14 11.17 18.07
CA GLY A 736 -29.43 11.72 18.49
C GLY A 736 -30.06 11.00 19.68
N GLY A 737 -29.28 10.75 20.74
CA GLY A 737 -29.75 10.01 21.92
C GLY A 737 -30.02 8.52 21.70
N ARG A 738 -29.60 7.95 20.57
CA ARG A 738 -29.78 6.54 20.22
C ARG A 738 -28.45 5.84 19.96
N ILE A 739 -28.40 4.55 20.25
CA ILE A 739 -27.33 3.65 19.83
C ILE A 739 -27.87 2.54 18.93
N TYR A 740 -27.11 2.17 17.91
CA TYR A 740 -27.50 1.24 16.85
C TYR A 740 -26.51 0.08 16.81
N ILE A 741 -27.06 -1.12 16.80
CA ILE A 741 -26.31 -2.35 17.02
C ILE A 741 -26.75 -3.37 15.96
N GLY A 742 -25.78 -3.96 15.26
CA GLY A 742 -26.03 -5.00 14.26
C GLY A 742 -25.00 -6.13 14.34
N GLY A 743 -24.97 -6.96 13.32
CA GLY A 743 -23.92 -7.97 13.19
C GLY A 743 -24.17 -9.06 12.15
N TYR A 744 -23.15 -9.89 11.96
CA TYR A 744 -23.14 -11.01 11.03
C TYR A 744 -23.72 -12.31 11.63
N ASN A 745 -23.59 -12.51 12.93
CA ASN A 745 -24.00 -13.76 13.57
C ASN A 745 -25.46 -13.72 14.01
N ARG A 746 -26.05 -14.91 14.10
CA ARG A 746 -27.36 -15.16 14.71
C ARG A 746 -27.45 -14.50 16.08
N ALA A 747 -28.64 -14.03 16.45
CA ALA A 747 -28.87 -13.44 17.76
C ALA A 747 -28.65 -14.44 18.91
N ASN A 748 -29.01 -15.72 18.70
CA ASN A 748 -28.72 -16.81 19.65
C ASN A 748 -28.74 -18.18 18.92
N GLU A 749 -28.40 -19.25 19.64
CA GLU A 749 -28.34 -20.61 19.07
C GLU A 749 -29.67 -21.17 18.56
N ASN A 750 -30.81 -20.61 18.96
CA ASN A 750 -32.15 -21.11 18.65
C ASN A 750 -32.80 -20.40 17.44
N THR A 751 -32.12 -19.44 16.81
CA THR A 751 -32.64 -18.72 15.63
C THR A 751 -31.62 -18.68 14.49
N GLN A 752 -32.09 -18.53 13.25
CA GLN A 752 -31.25 -18.16 12.11
C GLN A 752 -31.22 -16.65 11.86
N ASP A 753 -32.05 -15.90 12.58
CA ASP A 753 -32.29 -14.49 12.34
C ASP A 753 -31.18 -13.62 12.92
N ARG A 754 -31.05 -12.46 12.29
CA ARG A 754 -30.14 -11.38 12.65
C ARG A 754 -30.95 -10.09 12.59
N PHE A 755 -30.64 -9.16 13.47
CA PHE A 755 -31.40 -7.93 13.62
C PHE A 755 -30.47 -6.74 13.73
N VAL A 756 -31.01 -5.57 13.39
CA VAL A 756 -30.50 -4.28 13.87
C VAL A 756 -31.36 -3.86 15.05
N TRP A 757 -30.72 -3.50 16.15
CA TRP A 757 -31.37 -2.97 17.34
C TRP A 757 -31.06 -1.49 17.49
N CYS A 758 -32.07 -0.70 17.85
CA CYS A 758 -31.91 0.67 18.30
C CYS A 758 -32.26 0.74 19.79
N LEU A 759 -31.33 1.25 20.60
CA LEU A 759 -31.53 1.42 22.02
C LEU A 759 -31.50 2.91 22.40
N ASP A 760 -32.19 3.24 23.48
CA ASP A 760 -32.08 4.54 24.12
C ASP A 760 -30.71 4.67 24.78
N ALA A 761 -29.96 5.71 24.42
CA ALA A 761 -28.60 5.89 24.90
C ALA A 761 -28.55 6.24 26.41
N LYS A 762 -29.67 6.69 26.99
CA LYS A 762 -29.75 7.08 28.41
C LYS A 762 -29.77 5.87 29.34
N ASP A 763 -30.46 4.79 28.96
CA ASP A 763 -30.69 3.64 29.85
C ASP A 763 -30.51 2.27 29.21
N GLY A 764 -30.27 2.20 27.89
CA GLY A 764 -30.09 0.96 27.16
C GLY A 764 -31.37 0.17 26.88
N SER A 765 -32.55 0.80 27.07
CA SER A 765 -33.85 0.20 26.73
C SER A 765 -34.02 0.07 25.22
N LEU A 766 -34.74 -0.96 24.77
CA LEU A 766 -35.04 -1.17 23.36
C LEU A 766 -36.06 -0.15 22.89
N VAL A 767 -35.73 0.55 21.80
CA VAL A 767 -36.62 1.49 21.12
C VAL A 767 -37.34 0.75 19.99
N TRP A 768 -36.57 0.11 19.13
CA TRP A 768 -37.07 -0.74 18.07
C TRP A 768 -36.07 -1.84 17.69
N GLN A 769 -36.60 -2.87 17.05
CA GLN A 769 -35.85 -3.96 16.42
C GLN A 769 -36.28 -4.02 14.95
N SER A 770 -35.33 -4.18 14.05
CA SER A 770 -35.62 -4.33 12.62
C SER A 770 -36.35 -5.63 12.30
N ASP A 771 -36.88 -5.72 11.08
CA ASP A 771 -37.16 -7.02 10.46
C ASP A 771 -35.89 -7.89 10.42
N ALA A 772 -36.05 -9.21 10.28
CA ALA A 772 -34.91 -10.11 10.14
C ALA A 772 -34.14 -9.79 8.86
N VAL A 773 -32.82 -9.57 8.99
CA VAL A 773 -31.92 -9.27 7.87
C VAL A 773 -30.93 -10.41 7.63
N THR A 774 -30.36 -10.48 6.42
CA THR A 774 -29.32 -11.48 6.10
C THR A 774 -28.07 -11.29 6.96
N SER A 775 -27.66 -10.04 7.20
CA SER A 775 -26.66 -9.59 8.18
C SER A 775 -26.58 -8.07 8.15
N ALA A 776 -26.07 -7.47 9.22
CA ALA A 776 -25.64 -6.07 9.24
C ALA A 776 -24.12 -6.05 9.44
N LEU A 777 -23.38 -5.87 8.34
CA LEU A 777 -21.93 -5.90 8.32
C LEU A 777 -21.31 -4.53 8.56
N ASN A 778 -20.13 -4.58 9.17
CA ASN A 778 -19.17 -3.51 9.39
C ASN A 778 -19.67 -2.42 10.35
N VAL A 779 -20.77 -1.76 10.02
CA VAL A 779 -21.37 -0.68 10.79
C VAL A 779 -22.83 -0.49 10.37
N VAL A 780 -23.70 -0.15 11.32
CA VAL A 780 -25.04 0.38 11.01
C VAL A 780 -24.85 1.88 10.73
N THR A 781 -24.82 2.27 9.47
CA THR A 781 -24.56 3.65 9.05
C THR A 781 -25.77 4.52 9.36
N VAL A 782 -25.57 5.65 10.03
CA VAL A 782 -26.66 6.52 10.54
C VAL A 782 -26.49 7.95 10.04
N GLY A 783 -27.07 8.21 8.88
CA GLY A 783 -27.24 9.54 8.30
C GLY A 783 -28.29 10.38 9.04
N LYS A 784 -28.50 11.60 8.53
CA LYS A 784 -29.57 12.47 9.00
C LYS A 784 -30.93 11.95 8.57
N ASP A 785 -30.99 11.49 7.32
CA ASP A 785 -32.21 11.12 6.62
C ASP A 785 -32.26 9.60 6.35
N PHE A 786 -31.11 8.91 6.34
CA PHE A 786 -31.05 7.47 6.06
C PHE A 786 -30.30 6.65 7.12
N ILE A 787 -30.84 5.47 7.45
CA ILE A 787 -30.10 4.40 8.16
C ILE A 787 -29.84 3.27 7.18
N PHE A 788 -28.58 2.83 7.06
CA PHE A 788 -28.17 1.79 6.12
C PHE A 788 -27.30 0.71 6.76
N SER A 789 -27.49 -0.55 6.37
CA SER A 789 -26.51 -1.62 6.64
C SER A 789 -26.33 -2.53 5.43
N ASN A 790 -25.09 -2.97 5.20
CA ASN A 790 -24.78 -3.93 4.15
C ASN A 790 -24.86 -5.39 4.67
N ALA A 791 -25.11 -6.35 3.79
CA ALA A 791 -25.12 -7.77 4.10
C ALA A 791 -24.05 -8.55 3.31
N LEU A 792 -23.44 -9.56 3.93
CA LEU A 792 -22.47 -10.42 3.24
C LEU A 792 -23.17 -11.24 2.17
N ARG A 793 -22.85 -10.99 0.90
CA ARG A 793 -23.46 -11.70 -0.23
C ARG A 793 -24.99 -11.71 -0.16
N GLY A 794 -25.56 -10.60 0.29
CA GLY A 794 -26.99 -10.42 0.51
C GLY A 794 -27.44 -9.04 0.04
N LYS A 795 -28.62 -8.63 0.50
CA LYS A 795 -29.17 -7.31 0.22
C LYS A 795 -28.72 -6.31 1.28
N GLY A 796 -28.22 -5.16 0.86
CA GLY A 796 -28.09 -4.00 1.75
C GLY A 796 -29.49 -3.47 2.09
N ASN A 797 -29.72 -2.99 3.31
CA ASN A 797 -31.04 -2.62 3.81
C ASN A 797 -31.04 -1.16 4.26
N VAL A 798 -32.07 -0.42 3.87
CA VAL A 798 -32.38 0.91 4.39
C VAL A 798 -33.52 0.78 5.39
N PHE A 799 -33.37 1.42 6.55
CA PHE A 799 -34.33 1.31 7.65
C PHE A 799 -35.05 2.63 7.90
N ASP A 800 -36.33 2.53 8.24
CA ASP A 800 -37.08 3.65 8.79
C ASP A 800 -36.52 4.06 10.17
N HIS A 801 -36.27 5.35 10.37
CA HIS A 801 -35.63 5.87 11.58
C HIS A 801 -36.43 5.60 12.86
N GLN A 802 -37.77 5.55 12.77
CA GLN A 802 -38.65 5.47 13.93
C GLN A 802 -39.01 4.03 14.29
N THR A 803 -39.23 3.18 13.28
CA THR A 803 -39.75 1.83 13.46
C THR A 803 -38.70 0.74 13.25
N GLY A 804 -37.59 1.06 12.56
CA GLY A 804 -36.56 0.10 12.19
C GLY A 804 -36.96 -0.87 11.07
N LYS A 805 -38.15 -0.71 10.47
CA LYS A 805 -38.58 -1.56 9.35
C LYS A 805 -37.71 -1.34 8.12
N VAL A 806 -37.48 -2.40 7.35
CA VAL A 806 -36.77 -2.28 6.08
C VAL A 806 -37.69 -1.61 5.05
N VAL A 807 -37.32 -0.41 4.60
CA VAL A 807 -38.11 0.38 3.64
C VAL A 807 -37.62 0.24 2.20
N SER A 808 -36.34 -0.07 2.00
CA SER A 808 -35.77 -0.38 0.69
C SER A 808 -34.52 -1.25 0.81
N SER A 809 -34.03 -1.77 -0.32
CA SER A 809 -32.85 -2.64 -0.33
C SER A 809 -32.00 -2.50 -1.59
N ILE A 810 -30.70 -2.72 -1.45
CA ILE A 810 -29.70 -2.69 -2.54
C ILE A 810 -29.34 -4.13 -2.94
N GLY A 811 -29.53 -4.47 -4.22
CA GLY A 811 -29.48 -5.86 -4.74
C GLY A 811 -28.15 -6.37 -5.30
N HIS A 812 -27.07 -5.58 -5.27
CA HIS A 812 -25.84 -5.86 -6.03
C HIS A 812 -24.87 -6.91 -5.42
N ASN A 813 -25.32 -7.69 -4.43
CA ASN A 813 -24.63 -8.87 -3.89
C ASN A 813 -23.14 -8.64 -3.53
N TYR A 814 -22.85 -7.57 -2.78
CA TYR A 814 -21.49 -7.24 -2.36
C TYR A 814 -20.89 -8.31 -1.43
N ALA A 815 -19.56 -8.42 -1.44
CA ALA A 815 -18.83 -9.23 -0.45
C ALA A 815 -18.83 -8.51 0.93
N CYS A 816 -17.77 -8.65 1.73
CA CYS A 816 -17.63 -7.94 3.00
C CYS A 816 -17.29 -6.45 2.83
N CYS A 817 -17.92 -5.77 1.86
CA CYS A 817 -17.67 -4.38 1.52
C CYS A 817 -18.11 -3.43 2.65
N ARG A 818 -17.21 -2.53 3.05
CA ARG A 818 -17.52 -1.36 3.89
C ARG A 818 -18.05 -0.25 3.00
N PHE A 819 -19.30 0.16 3.25
CA PHE A 819 -19.88 1.33 2.61
C PHE A 819 -19.62 2.57 3.45
N THR A 820 -19.70 3.75 2.83
CA THR A 820 -19.74 5.04 3.53
C THR A 820 -20.89 5.86 2.97
N LEU A 821 -21.63 6.55 3.86
CA LEU A 821 -22.74 7.41 3.46
C LEU A 821 -22.28 8.86 3.36
N SER A 822 -22.47 9.46 2.19
CA SER A 822 -22.50 10.91 2.04
C SER A 822 -23.84 11.26 1.41
N GLU A 823 -24.78 11.70 2.24
CA GLU A 823 -26.20 11.71 1.86
C GLU A 823 -26.48 12.48 0.57
N PRO A 824 -27.35 11.94 -0.31
CA PRO A 824 -28.15 10.71 -0.14
C PRO A 824 -27.46 9.41 -0.61
N TYR A 825 -26.15 9.43 -0.89
CA TYR A 825 -25.48 8.32 -1.56
C TYR A 825 -24.68 7.42 -0.61
N VAL A 826 -24.75 6.11 -0.83
CA VAL A 826 -23.78 5.16 -0.26
C VAL A 826 -22.71 4.80 -1.29
N LEU A 827 -21.46 4.86 -0.86
CA LEU A 827 -20.29 4.57 -1.68
C LEU A 827 -19.76 3.17 -1.37
N GLY A 828 -19.78 2.30 -2.38
CA GLY A 828 -19.31 0.92 -2.30
C GLY A 828 -17.92 0.70 -2.88
N ALA A 829 -17.50 -0.56 -2.90
CA ALA A 829 -16.31 -1.02 -3.62
C ALA A 829 -16.43 -0.75 -5.13
N ASN A 830 -15.31 -0.78 -5.86
CA ASN A 830 -15.28 -0.52 -7.31
C ASN A 830 -15.82 0.86 -7.71
N MET A 831 -15.75 1.85 -6.81
CA MET A 831 -16.30 3.19 -7.02
C MET A 831 -17.80 3.23 -7.33
N ASP A 832 -18.55 2.27 -6.80
CA ASP A 832 -20.00 2.25 -6.92
C ASP A 832 -20.62 3.39 -6.09
N MET A 833 -21.50 4.18 -6.71
CA MET A 833 -22.28 5.23 -6.06
C MET A 833 -23.77 4.92 -6.21
N ILE A 834 -24.45 4.75 -5.07
CA ILE A 834 -25.83 4.26 -5.02
C ILE A 834 -26.71 5.29 -4.30
N ASP A 835 -27.77 5.73 -4.96
CA ASP A 835 -28.71 6.74 -4.46
C ASP A 835 -29.78 6.09 -3.58
N LEU A 836 -29.76 6.38 -2.27
CA LEU A 836 -30.77 5.87 -1.35
C LEU A 836 -32.12 6.59 -1.49
N SER A 837 -32.13 7.81 -2.05
CA SER A 837 -33.36 8.58 -2.28
C SER A 837 -34.13 8.12 -3.51
N ASP A 838 -33.48 7.42 -4.44
CA ASP A 838 -34.07 6.84 -5.65
C ASP A 838 -34.01 5.30 -5.61
N ASN A 839 -34.62 4.70 -4.58
CA ASN A 839 -34.77 3.25 -4.43
C ASN A 839 -33.48 2.42 -4.53
N GLY A 840 -32.33 2.97 -4.11
CA GLY A 840 -31.05 2.25 -4.16
C GLY A 840 -30.50 2.11 -5.58
N LYS A 841 -30.79 3.06 -6.47
CA LYS A 841 -30.30 3.08 -7.85
C LYS A 841 -28.79 3.30 -7.91
N LEU A 842 -28.10 2.43 -8.64
CA LEU A 842 -26.70 2.64 -9.02
C LEU A 842 -26.61 3.78 -10.04
N VAL A 843 -25.96 4.89 -9.68
CA VAL A 843 -25.85 6.10 -10.51
C VAL A 843 -24.47 6.31 -11.12
N SER A 844 -23.45 5.62 -10.59
CA SER A 844 -22.09 5.59 -11.14
C SER A 844 -21.40 4.30 -10.68
N THR A 845 -20.52 3.75 -11.50
CA THR A 845 -19.72 2.57 -11.18
C THR A 845 -18.39 2.61 -11.90
N GLY A 846 -17.31 2.18 -11.24
CA GLY A 846 -15.96 2.29 -11.77
C GLY A 846 -15.43 3.73 -11.80
N PRO A 847 -14.20 3.92 -12.31
CA PRO A 847 -13.32 2.93 -12.95
C PRO A 847 -12.93 1.73 -12.08
N ALA A 848 -12.82 0.55 -12.68
CA ALA A 848 -12.25 -0.63 -12.02
C ALA A 848 -10.71 -0.54 -12.04
N ILE A 849 -10.11 -0.18 -10.91
CA ILE A 849 -8.68 0.13 -10.79
C ILE A 849 -7.86 -0.92 -10.02
N ASP A 850 -8.51 -1.96 -9.52
CA ASP A 850 -7.84 -3.06 -8.83
C ASP A 850 -8.67 -4.34 -8.99
N SER A 851 -8.12 -5.43 -8.47
CA SER A 851 -8.77 -6.67 -8.12
C SER A 851 -10.01 -6.47 -7.23
N ARG A 852 -10.57 -7.56 -6.71
CA ARG A 852 -11.83 -7.51 -5.98
C ARG A 852 -11.71 -6.87 -4.59
N GLU A 853 -12.18 -5.64 -4.45
CA GLU A 853 -12.12 -4.82 -3.24
C GLU A 853 -13.18 -5.18 -2.17
N CYS A 854 -12.89 -4.86 -0.90
CA CYS A 854 -13.84 -4.91 0.21
C CYS A 854 -13.94 -3.58 0.98
N LEU A 855 -13.38 -2.50 0.45
CA LEU A 855 -13.50 -1.15 1.00
C LEU A 855 -14.24 -0.28 -0.01
N GLY A 856 -15.12 0.58 0.48
CA GLY A 856 -15.68 1.69 -0.28
C GLY A 856 -14.77 2.91 -0.21
N ALA A 857 -15.38 4.10 -0.24
CA ALA A 857 -14.67 5.37 -0.18
C ALA A 857 -14.79 6.06 1.18
N VAL A 858 -14.00 7.11 1.38
CA VAL A 858 -14.30 8.16 2.37
C VAL A 858 -14.55 9.48 1.66
N VAL A 859 -15.46 10.30 2.21
CA VAL A 859 -15.74 11.63 1.69
C VAL A 859 -15.24 12.65 2.68
N SER A 860 -14.24 13.44 2.30
CA SER A 860 -13.64 14.45 3.17
C SER A 860 -13.26 15.68 2.37
N ASN A 861 -13.51 16.85 2.95
CA ASN A 861 -13.18 18.16 2.40
C ASN A 861 -13.50 18.34 0.89
N GLY A 862 -14.68 17.87 0.45
CA GLY A 862 -15.13 17.98 -0.96
C GLY A 862 -14.47 17.00 -1.94
N ARG A 863 -13.82 15.95 -1.44
CA ARG A 863 -13.20 14.89 -2.23
C ARG A 863 -13.70 13.52 -1.78
N ILE A 864 -13.61 12.57 -2.69
CA ILE A 864 -13.83 11.15 -2.43
C ILE A 864 -12.49 10.46 -2.55
N PHE A 865 -12.12 9.65 -1.56
CA PHE A 865 -10.91 8.84 -1.60
C PHE A 865 -11.27 7.37 -1.59
N TYR A 866 -10.84 6.65 -2.63
CA TYR A 866 -10.94 5.20 -2.71
C TYR A 866 -9.58 4.58 -2.49
N THR A 867 -9.51 3.57 -1.63
CA THR A 867 -8.28 2.82 -1.37
C THR A 867 -8.49 1.35 -1.65
N SER A 868 -7.70 0.86 -2.58
CA SER A 868 -7.70 -0.52 -3.02
C SER A 868 -6.99 -1.39 -1.98
N GLN A 869 -7.58 -2.54 -1.66
CA GLN A 869 -7.05 -3.41 -0.61
C GLN A 869 -5.82 -4.22 -1.05
N ALA A 870 -5.75 -4.57 -2.33
CA ALA A 870 -4.73 -5.46 -2.84
C ALA A 870 -3.50 -4.68 -3.27
N SER A 871 -3.63 -3.76 -4.23
CA SER A 871 -2.48 -2.99 -4.71
C SER A 871 -1.99 -1.88 -3.77
N GLY A 872 -2.79 -1.50 -2.76
CA GLY A 872 -2.55 -0.30 -1.96
C GLY A 872 -2.64 0.97 -2.82
N PHE A 873 -3.50 0.93 -3.84
CA PHE A 873 -3.68 2.03 -4.78
C PHE A 873 -4.75 2.97 -4.23
N VAL A 874 -4.49 4.26 -4.25
CA VAL A 874 -5.38 5.30 -3.74
C VAL A 874 -5.69 6.24 -4.86
N VAL A 875 -6.98 6.55 -5.02
CA VAL A 875 -7.42 7.58 -5.95
C VAL A 875 -8.26 8.61 -5.23
N SER A 876 -8.18 9.83 -5.74
CA SER A 876 -9.09 10.90 -5.34
C SER A 876 -10.01 11.26 -6.50
N GLN A 877 -11.27 11.50 -6.19
CA GLN A 877 -12.26 12.06 -7.10
C GLN A 877 -12.85 13.35 -6.53
N THR A 878 -13.15 14.28 -7.41
CA THR A 878 -14.03 15.42 -7.16
C THR A 878 -15.41 15.12 -7.75
N PHE A 879 -16.42 15.91 -7.38
CA PHE A 879 -17.80 15.62 -7.75
C PHE A 879 -18.58 16.88 -8.16
N GLY A 880 -19.59 16.68 -9.01
CA GLY A 880 -20.53 17.70 -9.45
C GLY A 880 -19.92 18.75 -10.37
N GLU A 881 -20.70 19.79 -10.69
CA GLU A 881 -20.28 20.86 -11.60
C GLU A 881 -19.00 21.61 -11.16
N ASP A 882 -18.79 21.78 -9.85
CA ASP A 882 -17.60 22.44 -9.34
C ASP A 882 -16.31 21.63 -9.57
N SER A 883 -16.41 20.31 -9.82
CA SER A 883 -15.26 19.49 -10.25
C SER A 883 -14.66 19.98 -11.57
N LYS A 884 -15.43 20.67 -12.42
CA LYS A 884 -14.92 21.25 -13.68
C LYS A 884 -13.87 22.34 -13.43
N LYS A 885 -13.93 23.02 -12.28
CA LYS A 885 -12.96 24.04 -11.86
C LYS A 885 -11.72 23.44 -11.19
N LEU A 886 -11.73 22.15 -10.87
CA LEU A 886 -10.63 21.38 -10.29
C LEU A 886 -10.43 20.07 -11.06
N PRO A 887 -10.02 20.14 -12.35
CA PRO A 887 -9.92 18.98 -13.23
C PRO A 887 -8.84 17.98 -12.74
N ALA A 888 -8.78 16.80 -13.34
CA ALA A 888 -7.68 15.87 -13.07
C ALA A 888 -6.33 16.55 -13.31
N ILE A 889 -5.26 16.13 -12.62
CA ILE A 889 -3.92 16.72 -12.83
C ILE A 889 -3.53 16.68 -14.32
N TRP A 890 -3.87 15.59 -15.00
CA TRP A 890 -3.58 15.36 -16.42
C TRP A 890 -4.55 16.00 -17.41
N GLU A 891 -5.52 16.76 -16.91
CA GLU A 891 -6.44 17.55 -17.72
C GLU A 891 -6.25 19.06 -17.48
N ARG A 892 -5.19 19.46 -16.75
CA ARG A 892 -4.84 20.87 -16.52
C ARG A 892 -4.06 21.42 -17.73
N PRO A 893 -4.35 22.67 -18.15
CA PRO A 893 -3.67 23.33 -19.27
C PRO A 893 -2.18 23.55 -19.04
#